data_AF-A0A932FZI5-F1
#
_entry.id   AF-A0A932FZI5-F1
#
_cell.length_a   1.000
_cell.length_b   1.000
_cell.length_c   1.000
_cell.angle_alpha   90.00
_cell.angle_beta   90.00
_cell.angle_gamma   90.00
#
_symmetry.space_group_name_H-M   'P 1'
#
loop_
_entity.id
_entity.type
_entity.pdbx_description
1 polymer ?
#
loop_
_entity_poly.entity_id
_entity_poly.type
_entity_poly.pdbx_seq_one_letter_code
_entity_poly.pdbx_strand_id
1 'polypeptide(L)'
;MRRALPLSLVVIVFACLDSSPEERGTANLEIVDNTYDSMKKLDLGDLVWGAGHLATDELNDLLAEIPYADIRLSDTELYGLPERAARDNTIHDITALAAGLADRFGETSLPARVNALRRAHLVSSNDRVFAETSFRLGASVDPELWHGEAPGLGEGGTSIGVGFEAGANVEARVIAAYRDELDSLEGNPLQAVSSVRGFVLPRDLLDVREGMKPGESLAYAGEGRLGLNFGVGVPLLVANPLESVTYSIVLSGGLRTVLRGNLDAQIVRLDGDEAILDVGMSNARVHSAYLAIDDAFGVSGLVKSSVSIGPVTLDVGKILDHALSSELDRRLSLISARVERRTSSVRESVARFRIDLGAATPLVQVAVEQALRGDIRLAQGLANRGEPGLTSELDVMRSGRSTYGHLGFAVLGMKFFTETERAEGQAVVQAPGGALSVMFDSLRHESGLFFSRHGYARTVLAGIETAGGEEAQGRANLYFSWTESDEYMERDKLADHLDELLLLALGPEGQGAVTAILDEIGQGTQAACAGLTNFDADNGEAYRRCKMGVLSRPAILAKATRARAAFDEALAASGPAASEAAIARAAFELELAANRAYEPAATLAGPPTAIALGSWLSDAALGELVYDRTGADFRRALEEVVPVLAADRDRVDGLARARRRLDDMGSLEVGFDDFRRRYQDLVRLATEEVPGIGVLGDETLTVTVPVDRDLVPQYEDLAVRSIARARAQLVARMVDSTIREIGDHVSKPERAFGHALLRLTEPSMRDVRVDVDMDLDDNWAQDFPQYRQAGYQALHASSRGPDVRLMGESIAWDVDRLVMLE
;
A
#
# COMPACT_ATOMS: atom_id res chain seq x y z
N MET A 1 -9.97 28.23 51.78
CA MET A 1 -11.03 28.42 50.76
C MET A 1 -10.37 28.87 49.46
N ARG A 2 -10.59 28.11 48.38
CA ARG A 2 -10.53 28.45 46.92
C ARG A 2 -9.61 29.57 46.37
N ARG A 3 -8.85 29.15 45.33
CA ARG A 3 -8.59 29.73 43.98
C ARG A 3 -7.68 30.96 43.81
N ALA A 4 -6.60 30.80 43.04
CA ALA A 4 -6.53 31.19 41.61
C ALA A 4 -5.22 30.71 40.93
N LEU A 5 -5.34 30.25 39.67
CA LEU A 5 -4.31 29.98 38.63
C LEU A 5 -3.81 31.29 38.00
N PRO A 6 -2.63 31.36 37.32
CA PRO A 6 -2.39 30.85 35.93
C PRO A 6 -1.05 30.07 35.76
N LEU A 7 -0.96 29.05 34.87
CA LEU A 7 -0.51 29.06 33.44
C LEU A 7 0.77 29.88 33.18
N SER A 8 1.75 29.53 32.34
CA SER A 8 2.21 28.35 31.59
C SER A 8 3.37 28.90 30.72
N LEU A 9 4.57 28.32 30.74
CA LEU A 9 5.50 28.26 29.59
C LEU A 9 6.79 27.54 30.05
N VAL A 10 7.01 26.32 29.61
CA VAL A 10 8.36 25.75 29.54
C VAL A 10 8.45 25.03 28.19
N VAL A 11 9.02 25.76 27.23
CA VAL A 11 9.54 25.23 25.97
C VAL A 11 10.86 24.53 26.31
N ILE A 12 10.99 23.24 25.99
CA ILE A 12 12.28 22.57 25.94
C ILE A 12 12.49 22.10 24.51
N VAL A 13 13.26 22.88 23.78
CA VAL A 13 13.95 22.51 22.54
C VAL A 13 15.10 21.59 22.94
N PHE A 14 15.18 20.39 22.35
CA PHE A 14 16.45 19.65 22.32
C PHE A 14 17.13 19.93 20.98
N ALA A 15 18.07 20.87 21.04
CA ALA A 15 19.21 20.97 20.13
C ALA A 15 20.45 20.41 20.86
N CYS A 16 21.47 20.04 20.08
CA CYS A 16 22.76 19.38 20.39
C CYS A 16 22.72 17.86 20.17
N LEU A 17 23.58 17.27 19.33
CA LEU A 17 25.01 17.57 19.22
C LEU A 17 25.54 17.81 17.79
N ASP A 18 26.47 18.75 17.79
CA ASP A 18 27.46 19.12 16.77
C ASP A 18 28.45 17.97 16.54
N SER A 19 28.70 17.58 15.29
CA SER A 19 29.87 16.80 14.91
C SER A 19 30.42 17.32 13.59
N SER A 20 31.65 17.82 13.66
CA SER A 20 32.52 18.28 12.57
C SER A 20 32.54 17.35 11.34
N PRO A 21 32.81 17.87 10.12
CA PRO A 21 32.81 17.09 8.89
C PRO A 21 34.14 16.34 8.61
N GLU A 22 34.78 15.76 9.63
CA GLU A 22 35.99 14.94 9.45
C GLU A 22 35.85 13.58 10.14
N GLU A 23 36.26 12.54 9.42
CA GLU A 23 36.11 11.09 9.67
C GLU A 23 34.70 10.49 9.46
N ARG A 24 34.42 10.21 8.18
CA ARG A 24 33.32 9.36 7.70
C ARG A 24 33.35 8.00 8.41
N GLY A 25 32.32 7.69 9.19
CA GLY A 25 32.03 6.33 9.61
C GLY A 25 31.30 5.61 8.48
N THR A 26 31.93 4.60 7.89
CA THR A 26 31.19 3.44 7.40
C THR A 26 30.28 2.94 8.53
N ALA A 27 29.07 2.48 8.23
CA ALA A 27 28.27 1.76 9.24
C ALA A 27 29.12 0.56 9.70
N ASN A 28 29.80 0.68 10.83
CA ASN A 28 30.57 -0.41 11.42
C ASN A 28 29.54 -1.37 12.02
N LEU A 29 28.89 -2.14 11.16
CA LEU A 29 27.94 -3.18 11.55
C LEU A 29 28.71 -4.24 12.33
N GLU A 30 28.46 -4.34 13.63
CA GLU A 30 28.89 -5.49 14.40
C GLU A 30 27.95 -6.65 14.05
N ILE A 31 28.45 -7.57 13.24
CA ILE A 31 27.72 -8.79 12.92
C ILE A 31 27.78 -9.68 14.17
N VAL A 32 26.63 -9.96 14.77
CA VAL A 32 26.50 -11.04 15.75
C VAL A 32 26.33 -12.35 14.97
N ASP A 33 27.42 -12.70 14.26
CA ASP A 33 27.76 -13.78 13.31
C ASP A 33 26.70 -14.73 12.66
N ASN A 34 26.90 -14.95 11.35
CA ASN A 34 26.65 -16.13 10.46
C ASN A 34 25.32 -16.91 10.42
N THR A 35 24.22 -16.38 10.95
CA THR A 35 22.94 -17.13 11.06
C THR A 35 22.28 -17.47 9.70
N TYR A 36 22.51 -16.68 8.66
CA TYR A 36 21.86 -16.89 7.35
C TYR A 36 22.51 -18.06 6.59
N ASP A 37 23.84 -18.11 6.60
CA ASP A 37 24.62 -19.20 6.02
C ASP A 37 24.47 -20.51 6.81
N SER A 38 24.19 -20.43 8.12
CA SER A 38 23.82 -21.59 8.95
C SER A 38 22.40 -22.08 8.68
N MET A 39 21.44 -21.21 8.34
CA MET A 39 20.07 -21.64 8.03
C MET A 39 19.94 -22.57 6.82
N LYS A 40 20.70 -22.30 5.76
CA LYS A 40 20.82 -23.23 4.61
C LYS A 40 21.44 -24.57 5.01
N LYS A 41 22.21 -24.58 6.11
CA LYS A 41 22.94 -25.73 6.65
C LYS A 41 22.29 -26.37 7.89
N LEU A 42 21.16 -25.85 8.38
CA LEU A 42 20.45 -26.40 9.53
C LEU A 42 20.10 -27.87 9.26
N ASP A 43 19.99 -28.68 10.30
CA ASP A 43 19.32 -29.95 10.12
C ASP A 43 17.81 -29.70 10.00
N LEU A 44 17.16 -30.26 8.97
CA LEU A 44 15.68 -30.28 8.87
C LEU A 44 15.13 -31.66 9.21
N GLY A 45 15.99 -32.64 9.50
CA GLY A 45 15.58 -33.99 9.88
C GLY A 45 14.75 -34.01 11.17
N ASP A 46 14.93 -33.01 12.04
CA ASP A 46 14.14 -32.84 13.25
C ASP A 46 12.72 -32.29 13.00
N LEU A 47 12.46 -31.73 11.82
CA LEU A 47 11.11 -31.38 11.33
C LEU A 47 10.42 -32.56 10.64
N VAL A 48 11.14 -33.63 10.31
CA VAL A 48 10.53 -34.83 9.72
C VAL A 48 9.86 -35.63 10.83
N TRP A 49 8.54 -35.61 10.82
CA TRP A 49 7.67 -36.34 11.74
C TRP A 49 6.47 -36.89 10.97
N GLY A 50 5.97 -38.05 11.40
CA GLY A 50 4.84 -38.72 10.77
C GLY A 50 5.10 -39.10 9.31
N ALA A 51 5.74 -40.25 9.07
CA ALA A 51 5.82 -40.81 7.72
C ALA A 51 4.45 -41.34 7.33
N GLY A 52 3.68 -40.58 6.56
CA GLY A 52 2.36 -41.01 6.16
C GLY A 52 1.96 -40.38 4.86
N HIS A 53 1.52 -41.23 3.94
CA HIS A 53 0.90 -40.90 2.67
C HIS A 53 -0.19 -39.82 2.79
N LEU A 54 -0.45 -39.09 1.71
CA LEU A 54 -1.51 -38.09 1.60
C LEU A 54 -2.90 -38.68 1.88
N ALA A 55 -3.09 -39.96 1.55
CA ALA A 55 -4.24 -40.79 1.89
C ALA A 55 -3.80 -42.27 1.92
N THR A 56 -4.57 -43.13 2.58
CA THR A 56 -4.34 -44.59 2.57
C THR A 56 -5.18 -45.30 1.51
N ASP A 57 -4.78 -46.50 1.13
CA ASP A 57 -5.58 -47.36 0.25
C ASP A 57 -6.91 -47.71 0.92
N GLU A 58 -6.93 -47.99 2.23
CA GLU A 58 -8.16 -48.27 2.97
C GLU A 58 -9.15 -47.10 2.97
N LEU A 59 -8.65 -45.86 3.07
CA LEU A 59 -9.52 -44.68 2.96
C LEU A 59 -10.06 -44.52 1.54
N ASN A 60 -9.23 -44.76 0.53
CA ASN A 60 -9.65 -44.70 -0.87
C ASN A 60 -10.71 -45.77 -1.21
N ASP A 61 -10.55 -46.98 -0.69
CA ASP A 61 -11.52 -48.07 -0.83
C ASP A 61 -12.84 -47.72 -0.12
N LEU A 62 -12.77 -47.19 1.11
CA LEU A 62 -13.94 -46.71 1.85
C LEU A 62 -14.68 -45.59 1.12
N LEU A 63 -13.95 -44.65 0.50
CA LEU A 63 -14.54 -43.56 -0.28
C LEU A 63 -15.16 -44.05 -1.61
N ALA A 64 -14.67 -45.18 -2.15
CA ALA A 64 -15.18 -45.79 -3.37
C ALA A 64 -16.39 -46.73 -3.13
N GLU A 65 -16.50 -47.33 -1.93
CA GLU A 65 -17.55 -48.29 -1.56
C GLU A 65 -18.64 -47.67 -0.64
N ILE A 66 -19.81 -47.34 -1.19
CA ILE A 66 -20.98 -46.72 -0.49
C ILE A 66 -22.05 -47.82 -0.21
N PRO A 67 -22.80 -47.83 0.95
CA PRO A 67 -23.34 -46.65 1.65
C PRO A 67 -23.18 -46.48 3.18
N TYR A 68 -22.80 -45.25 3.57
CA TYR A 68 -23.43 -44.38 4.60
C TYR A 68 -23.58 -44.82 6.07
N ALA A 69 -22.50 -45.18 6.77
CA ALA A 69 -22.49 -45.05 8.24
C ALA A 69 -21.80 -43.75 8.70
N ASP A 70 -20.64 -43.43 8.11
CA ASP A 70 -19.70 -42.46 8.69
C ASP A 70 -19.28 -41.30 7.78
N ILE A 71 -19.74 -41.28 6.52
CA ILE A 71 -19.42 -40.24 5.52
C ILE A 71 -20.72 -39.66 4.96
N ARG A 72 -20.85 -38.32 5.00
CA ARG A 72 -22.01 -37.61 4.45
C ARG A 72 -21.61 -36.85 3.19
N LEU A 73 -22.07 -37.34 2.04
CA LEU A 73 -21.96 -36.67 0.75
C LEU A 73 -22.95 -35.50 0.67
N SER A 74 -22.51 -34.43 0.01
CA SER A 74 -23.39 -33.35 -0.45
C SER A 74 -23.68 -33.54 -1.94
N ASP A 75 -24.63 -32.76 -2.47
CA ASP A 75 -24.94 -32.79 -3.90
C ASP A 75 -23.69 -32.44 -4.73
N THR A 76 -23.49 -33.17 -5.82
CA THR A 76 -22.38 -32.91 -6.75
C THR A 76 -22.79 -31.85 -7.75
N GLU A 77 -21.94 -30.86 -7.95
CA GLU A 77 -22.19 -29.75 -8.86
C GLU A 77 -21.30 -29.88 -10.10
N LEU A 78 -21.87 -29.65 -11.29
CA LEU A 78 -21.18 -29.75 -12.57
C LEU A 78 -20.87 -28.37 -13.14
N TYR A 79 -19.70 -28.22 -13.74
CA TYR A 79 -19.20 -26.94 -14.23
C TYR A 79 -18.57 -27.09 -15.63
N GLY A 80 -19.02 -26.27 -16.57
CA GLY A 80 -18.62 -26.37 -17.98
C GLY A 80 -18.41 -25.01 -18.65
N LEU A 81 -18.01 -25.03 -19.92
CA LEU A 81 -17.83 -23.79 -20.69
C LEU A 81 -19.16 -22.99 -20.78
N PRO A 82 -19.11 -21.65 -20.88
CA PRO A 82 -20.31 -20.80 -20.87
C PRO A 82 -21.35 -21.21 -21.93
N GLU A 83 -20.90 -21.64 -23.11
CA GLU A 83 -21.80 -22.08 -24.20
C GLU A 83 -22.58 -23.35 -23.86
N ARG A 84 -22.04 -24.18 -22.95
CA ARG A 84 -22.65 -25.43 -22.49
C ARG A 84 -23.56 -25.18 -21.29
N ALA A 85 -23.11 -24.41 -20.30
CA ALA A 85 -23.94 -23.96 -19.17
C ALA A 85 -25.19 -23.20 -19.63
N ALA A 86 -25.11 -22.45 -20.73
CA ALA A 86 -26.27 -21.78 -21.32
C ALA A 86 -27.29 -22.74 -21.97
N ARG A 87 -26.91 -23.99 -22.27
CA ARG A 87 -27.75 -25.00 -22.93
C ARG A 87 -28.30 -26.05 -21.97
N ASP A 88 -27.65 -26.23 -20.82
CA ASP A 88 -28.00 -27.23 -19.81
C ASP A 88 -27.99 -26.60 -18.42
N ASN A 89 -29.15 -26.55 -17.77
CA ASN A 89 -29.32 -25.95 -16.46
C ASN A 89 -28.75 -26.80 -15.31
N THR A 90 -28.32 -28.03 -15.57
CA THR A 90 -27.60 -28.88 -14.59
C THR A 90 -26.12 -28.55 -14.51
N ILE A 91 -25.62 -27.73 -15.45
CA ILE A 91 -24.21 -27.34 -15.54
C ILE A 91 -24.08 -25.85 -15.27
N HIS A 92 -23.26 -25.51 -14.30
CA HIS A 92 -22.89 -24.14 -14.00
C HIS A 92 -21.73 -23.66 -14.90
N ASP A 93 -21.61 -22.35 -15.07
CA ASP A 93 -20.46 -21.76 -15.76
C ASP A 93 -19.18 -22.06 -14.98
N ILE A 94 -18.12 -22.51 -15.66
CA ILE A 94 -16.81 -22.80 -15.06
C ILE A 94 -16.19 -21.60 -14.33
N THR A 95 -16.62 -20.37 -14.65
CA THR A 95 -16.23 -19.18 -13.89
C THR A 95 -16.89 -19.08 -12.52
N ALA A 96 -18.05 -19.72 -12.33
CA ALA A 96 -18.73 -19.86 -11.04
C ALA A 96 -18.17 -21.03 -10.21
N LEU A 97 -17.35 -21.91 -10.81
CA LEU A 97 -16.65 -22.96 -10.06
C LEU A 97 -15.68 -22.29 -9.11
N ALA A 98 -16.08 -22.12 -7.85
CA ALA A 98 -15.14 -21.76 -6.81
C ALA A 98 -14.08 -22.87 -6.77
N ALA A 99 -12.82 -22.56 -7.09
CA ALA A 99 -11.73 -23.50 -6.89
C ALA A 99 -11.48 -23.65 -5.37
N GLY A 100 -12.27 -24.51 -4.73
CA GLY A 100 -12.14 -24.84 -3.33
C GLY A 100 -12.65 -23.77 -2.36
N LEU A 101 -12.37 -24.05 -1.09
CA LEU A 101 -12.77 -23.27 0.08
C LEU A 101 -12.20 -21.83 0.06
N ALA A 102 -11.14 -21.57 -0.72
CA ALA A 102 -10.51 -20.26 -0.89
C ALA A 102 -11.48 -19.12 -1.25
N ASP A 103 -12.38 -19.31 -2.22
CA ASP A 103 -13.35 -18.28 -2.63
C ASP A 103 -14.51 -18.12 -1.64
N ARG A 104 -14.99 -19.22 -1.03
CA ARG A 104 -16.03 -19.21 0.02
C ARG A 104 -15.66 -18.36 1.23
N PHE A 105 -14.36 -18.23 1.43
CA PHE A 105 -13.80 -17.47 2.50
C PHE A 105 -13.08 -16.19 1.99
N GLY A 106 -13.31 -15.77 0.74
CA GLY A 106 -13.02 -14.41 0.25
C GLY A 106 -11.69 -14.18 -0.47
N GLU A 107 -10.99 -15.22 -0.93
CA GLU A 107 -9.79 -15.13 -1.76
C GLU A 107 -10.09 -15.33 -3.25
N THR A 108 -9.78 -14.35 -4.11
CA THR A 108 -10.20 -14.37 -5.52
C THR A 108 -9.09 -14.64 -6.54
N SER A 109 -7.81 -14.57 -6.17
CA SER A 109 -6.69 -14.64 -7.13
C SER A 109 -6.36 -16.07 -7.58
N LEU A 110 -6.19 -17.00 -6.64
CA LEU A 110 -5.94 -18.41 -6.96
C LEU A 110 -7.13 -19.05 -7.67
N PRO A 111 -8.40 -18.89 -7.22
CA PRO A 111 -9.55 -19.43 -7.94
C PRO A 111 -9.67 -18.92 -9.38
N ALA A 112 -9.40 -17.63 -9.64
CA ALA A 112 -9.40 -17.09 -10.99
C ALA A 112 -8.32 -17.75 -11.89
N ARG A 113 -7.10 -17.94 -11.38
CA ARG A 113 -6.01 -18.63 -12.10
C ARG A 113 -6.38 -20.08 -12.40
N VAL A 114 -6.90 -20.81 -11.41
CA VAL A 114 -7.30 -22.21 -11.57
C VAL A 114 -8.48 -22.35 -12.52
N ASN A 115 -9.46 -21.45 -12.48
CA ASN A 115 -10.58 -21.48 -13.43
C ASN A 115 -10.16 -21.17 -14.87
N ALA A 116 -9.19 -20.27 -15.06
CA ALA A 116 -8.60 -20.04 -16.37
C ALA A 116 -7.93 -21.32 -16.92
N LEU A 117 -7.20 -22.04 -16.05
CA LEU A 117 -6.59 -23.33 -16.38
C LEU A 117 -7.64 -24.39 -16.73
N ARG A 118 -8.67 -24.55 -15.90
CA ARG A 118 -9.79 -25.48 -16.14
C ARG A 118 -10.48 -25.20 -17.47
N ARG A 119 -10.75 -23.93 -17.76
CA ARG A 119 -11.31 -23.50 -19.05
C ARG A 119 -10.40 -23.90 -20.21
N ALA A 120 -9.10 -23.68 -20.09
CA ALA A 120 -8.12 -24.07 -21.10
C ALA A 120 -8.12 -25.59 -21.33
N HIS A 121 -8.18 -26.38 -20.25
CA HIS A 121 -8.27 -27.85 -20.30
C HIS A 121 -9.55 -28.34 -20.99
N LEU A 122 -10.71 -27.76 -20.68
CA LEU A 122 -11.98 -28.13 -21.34
C LEU A 122 -11.99 -27.79 -22.84
N VAL A 123 -11.25 -26.75 -23.25
CA VAL A 123 -11.12 -26.37 -24.66
C VAL A 123 -10.15 -27.28 -25.41
N SER A 124 -9.05 -27.69 -24.77
CA SER A 124 -7.96 -28.42 -25.42
C SER A 124 -8.07 -29.93 -25.33
N SER A 125 -8.92 -30.46 -24.44
CA SER A 125 -9.05 -31.89 -24.17
C SER A 125 -10.39 -32.48 -24.64
N ASN A 126 -10.57 -33.78 -24.42
CA ASN A 126 -11.85 -34.46 -24.62
C ASN A 126 -12.77 -34.36 -23.40
N ASP A 127 -12.34 -33.74 -22.31
CA ASP A 127 -13.18 -33.51 -21.13
C ASP A 127 -14.16 -32.35 -21.40
N ARG A 128 -15.34 -32.41 -20.80
CA ARG A 128 -16.47 -31.50 -21.06
C ARG A 128 -16.92 -30.73 -19.83
N VAL A 129 -16.76 -31.31 -18.65
CA VAL A 129 -17.14 -30.71 -17.38
C VAL A 129 -16.12 -31.01 -16.29
N PHE A 130 -16.04 -30.11 -15.31
CA PHE A 130 -15.48 -30.38 -14.00
C PHE A 130 -16.62 -30.67 -13.03
N ALA A 131 -16.52 -31.71 -12.21
CA ALA A 131 -17.46 -31.96 -11.12
C ALA A 131 -16.81 -31.61 -9.77
N GLU A 132 -17.54 -30.89 -8.93
CA GLU A 132 -17.19 -30.67 -7.52
C GLU A 132 -18.01 -31.60 -6.64
N THR A 133 -17.32 -32.43 -5.86
CA THR A 133 -17.93 -33.32 -4.87
C THR A 133 -17.39 -33.01 -3.48
N SER A 134 -18.27 -32.70 -2.54
CA SER A 134 -17.91 -32.47 -1.14
C SER A 134 -18.46 -33.54 -0.21
N PHE A 135 -17.65 -34.00 0.73
CA PHE A 135 -18.03 -34.99 1.74
C PHE A 135 -17.44 -34.64 3.10
N ARG A 136 -18.11 -35.09 4.18
CA ARG A 136 -17.59 -34.96 5.54
C ARG A 136 -17.06 -36.28 6.03
N LEU A 137 -15.86 -36.25 6.57
CA LEU A 137 -15.20 -37.37 7.24
C LEU A 137 -15.51 -37.28 8.74
N GLY A 138 -16.18 -38.30 9.26
CA GLY A 138 -16.52 -38.39 10.68
C GLY A 138 -15.36 -38.86 11.56
N ALA A 139 -15.55 -38.77 12.87
CA ALA A 139 -14.55 -39.13 13.90
C ALA A 139 -14.12 -40.62 13.91
N SER A 140 -14.78 -41.49 13.14
CA SER A 140 -14.45 -42.91 13.02
C SER A 140 -13.38 -43.23 11.97
N VAL A 141 -13.07 -42.27 11.09
CA VAL A 141 -11.93 -42.38 10.18
C VAL A 141 -10.66 -42.01 10.94
N ASP A 142 -9.57 -42.74 10.68
CA ASP A 142 -8.33 -42.65 11.45
C ASP A 142 -7.84 -41.19 11.61
N PRO A 143 -7.86 -40.63 12.84
CA PRO A 143 -7.44 -39.26 13.06
C PRO A 143 -5.97 -39.02 12.72
N GLU A 144 -5.11 -40.04 12.68
CA GLU A 144 -3.69 -39.91 12.31
C GLU A 144 -3.49 -39.45 10.85
N LEU A 145 -4.52 -39.53 10.00
CA LEU A 145 -4.44 -39.09 8.60
C LEU A 145 -4.35 -37.57 8.46
N TRP A 146 -4.95 -36.82 9.37
CA TRP A 146 -5.13 -35.36 9.27
C TRP A 146 -4.78 -34.60 10.56
N HIS A 147 -4.32 -35.34 11.57
CA HIS A 147 -3.80 -34.81 12.81
C HIS A 147 -2.45 -35.46 13.11
N GLY A 148 -1.55 -34.73 13.75
CA GLY A 148 -0.41 -35.39 14.38
C GLY A 148 0.44 -34.50 15.27
N GLU A 149 1.37 -35.14 15.97
CA GLU A 149 2.18 -34.51 17.01
C GLU A 149 3.49 -33.97 16.43
N ALA A 150 3.50 -32.67 16.17
CA ALA A 150 4.64 -31.96 15.61
C ALA A 150 5.64 -31.57 16.71
N PRO A 151 6.90 -32.04 16.67
CA PRO A 151 7.89 -31.72 17.68
C PRO A 151 8.35 -30.26 17.57
N GLY A 152 8.87 -29.72 18.68
CA GLY A 152 9.50 -28.41 18.71
C GLY A 152 8.56 -27.21 18.76
N LEU A 153 7.24 -27.42 18.80
CA LEU A 153 6.24 -26.34 18.85
C LEU A 153 5.85 -25.91 20.26
N GLY A 154 6.14 -26.73 21.27
CA GLY A 154 5.90 -26.43 22.67
C GLY A 154 7.15 -25.96 23.41
N GLU A 155 6.94 -25.40 24.60
CA GLU A 155 8.01 -24.94 25.49
C GLU A 155 9.04 -26.07 25.73
N GLY A 156 10.33 -25.74 25.66
CA GLY A 156 11.41 -26.72 25.81
C GLY A 156 11.52 -27.76 24.69
N GLY A 157 10.89 -27.54 23.53
CA GLY A 157 10.96 -28.44 22.37
C GLY A 157 9.93 -29.57 22.39
N THR A 158 8.91 -29.46 23.25
CA THR A 158 7.82 -30.45 23.35
C THR A 158 6.96 -30.51 22.08
N SER A 159 6.33 -31.65 21.84
CA SER A 159 5.39 -31.81 20.71
C SER A 159 4.05 -31.14 21.00
N ILE A 160 3.46 -30.56 19.95
CA ILE A 160 2.09 -30.06 19.97
C ILE A 160 1.34 -30.69 18.81
N GLY A 161 0.12 -31.18 19.09
CA GLY A 161 -0.81 -31.61 18.07
C GLY A 161 -1.16 -30.49 17.08
N VAL A 162 -0.90 -30.74 15.80
CA VAL A 162 -1.21 -29.89 14.63
C VAL A 162 -2.15 -30.62 13.66
N GLY A 163 -2.70 -29.90 12.70
CA GLY A 163 -3.72 -30.41 11.79
C GLY A 163 -5.13 -30.24 12.35
N PHE A 164 -6.07 -31.03 11.84
CA PHE A 164 -7.47 -30.95 12.24
C PHE A 164 -7.67 -31.52 13.65
N GLU A 165 -8.56 -30.93 14.45
CA GLU A 165 -8.79 -31.38 15.82
C GLU A 165 -9.33 -32.84 15.85
N ALA A 166 -8.78 -33.69 16.71
CA ALA A 166 -9.19 -35.09 16.81
C ALA A 166 -10.70 -35.20 17.15
N GLY A 167 -11.45 -35.89 16.29
CA GLY A 167 -12.91 -36.02 16.41
C GLY A 167 -13.73 -34.88 15.82
N ALA A 168 -13.10 -33.86 15.20
CA ALA A 168 -13.79 -32.86 14.40
C ALA A 168 -14.29 -33.46 13.07
N ASN A 169 -15.34 -32.88 12.51
CA ASN A 169 -15.76 -33.21 11.14
C ASN A 169 -14.87 -32.45 10.17
N VAL A 170 -14.08 -33.17 9.38
CA VAL A 170 -13.28 -32.58 8.29
C VAL A 170 -14.14 -32.57 7.02
N GLU A 171 -14.30 -31.40 6.41
CA GLU A 171 -14.91 -31.26 5.10
C GLU A 171 -13.83 -31.44 4.03
N ALA A 172 -14.00 -32.44 3.17
CA ALA A 172 -13.14 -32.69 2.04
C ALA A 172 -13.88 -32.37 0.73
N ARG A 173 -13.17 -31.83 -0.25
CA ARG A 173 -13.68 -31.48 -1.57
C ARG A 173 -12.76 -31.99 -2.66
N VAL A 174 -13.33 -32.66 -3.64
CA VAL A 174 -12.62 -33.15 -4.82
C VAL A 174 -13.22 -32.49 -6.06
N ILE A 175 -12.35 -31.91 -6.90
CA ILE A 175 -12.72 -31.34 -8.19
C ILE A 175 -12.00 -32.12 -9.29
N ALA A 176 -12.78 -32.70 -10.21
CA ALA A 176 -12.31 -33.67 -11.19
C ALA A 176 -12.88 -33.40 -12.59
N ALA A 177 -12.09 -33.66 -13.66
CA ALA A 177 -12.52 -33.44 -15.05
C ALA A 177 -13.02 -34.73 -15.71
N TYR A 178 -14.17 -34.63 -16.40
CA TYR A 178 -14.87 -35.77 -17.00
C TYR A 178 -15.24 -35.55 -18.47
N ARG A 179 -15.34 -36.66 -19.22
CA ARG A 179 -15.63 -36.68 -20.65
C ARG A 179 -17.10 -36.45 -21.01
N ASP A 180 -18.05 -36.86 -20.18
CA ASP A 180 -19.48 -36.70 -20.43
C ASP A 180 -20.24 -36.41 -19.12
N GLU A 181 -21.40 -35.72 -19.20
CA GLU A 181 -22.41 -35.74 -18.15
C GLU A 181 -23.04 -37.13 -18.13
N LEU A 182 -22.86 -37.90 -17.06
CA LEU A 182 -23.60 -39.13 -16.87
C LEU A 182 -24.39 -39.02 -15.57
N ASP A 183 -25.63 -39.53 -15.57
CA ASP A 183 -26.42 -39.77 -14.35
C ASP A 183 -25.63 -40.57 -13.28
N SER A 184 -24.58 -41.31 -13.69
CA SER A 184 -23.65 -42.00 -12.79
C SER A 184 -22.77 -41.06 -11.97
N LEU A 185 -22.48 -39.86 -12.47
CA LEU A 185 -21.72 -38.82 -11.74
C LEU A 185 -22.58 -38.19 -10.64
N GLU A 186 -23.88 -38.02 -10.86
CA GLU A 186 -24.81 -37.56 -9.81
C GLU A 186 -25.03 -38.63 -8.73
N GLY A 187 -25.03 -39.92 -9.13
CA GLY A 187 -25.30 -41.04 -8.22
C GLY A 187 -24.11 -41.54 -7.40
N ASN A 188 -22.89 -41.60 -7.96
CA ASN A 188 -21.68 -42.04 -7.24
C ASN A 188 -20.38 -41.42 -7.83
N PRO A 189 -20.15 -40.12 -7.60
CA PRO A 189 -19.04 -39.36 -8.19
C PRO A 189 -17.66 -39.84 -7.74
N LEU A 190 -17.49 -40.20 -6.45
CA LEU A 190 -16.18 -40.61 -5.91
C LEU A 190 -15.74 -41.96 -6.48
N GLN A 191 -16.68 -42.89 -6.68
CA GLN A 191 -16.39 -44.14 -7.40
C GLN A 191 -15.98 -43.87 -8.84
N ALA A 192 -16.59 -42.88 -9.51
CA ALA A 192 -16.20 -42.49 -10.86
C ALA A 192 -14.75 -41.95 -10.90
N VAL A 193 -14.36 -41.09 -9.95
CA VAL A 193 -12.96 -40.64 -9.80
C VAL A 193 -12.03 -41.85 -9.63
N SER A 194 -12.34 -42.72 -8.66
CA SER A 194 -11.53 -43.91 -8.35
C SER A 194 -11.38 -44.84 -9.55
N SER A 195 -12.45 -45.06 -10.32
CA SER A 195 -12.43 -45.94 -11.49
C SER A 195 -11.53 -45.45 -12.63
N VAL A 196 -11.29 -44.13 -12.71
CA VAL A 196 -10.47 -43.50 -13.75
C VAL A 196 -9.02 -43.33 -13.30
N ARG A 197 -8.80 -42.92 -12.05
CA ARG A 197 -7.47 -42.59 -11.52
C ARG A 197 -6.83 -43.74 -10.73
N GLY A 198 -7.62 -44.68 -10.24
CA GLY A 198 -7.23 -45.69 -9.26
C GLY A 198 -7.28 -45.22 -7.80
N PHE A 199 -7.71 -43.98 -7.56
CA PHE A 199 -7.84 -43.38 -6.22
C PHE A 199 -8.85 -42.22 -6.23
N VAL A 200 -9.40 -41.88 -5.07
CA VAL A 200 -10.21 -40.66 -4.85
C VAL A 200 -9.33 -39.52 -4.36
N LEU A 201 -8.54 -39.80 -3.33
CA LEU A 201 -7.55 -38.92 -2.74
C LEU A 201 -6.16 -39.42 -3.13
N PRO A 202 -5.27 -38.56 -3.66
CA PRO A 202 -3.91 -38.96 -4.01
C PRO A 202 -3.21 -39.51 -2.76
N ARG A 203 -2.38 -40.53 -2.92
CA ARG A 203 -1.57 -41.12 -1.84
C ARG A 203 -0.19 -40.47 -1.76
N ASP A 204 0.31 -39.97 -2.88
CA ASP A 204 1.61 -39.32 -3.00
C ASP A 204 1.62 -38.28 -4.14
N LEU A 205 2.78 -37.67 -4.37
CA LEU A 205 2.97 -36.70 -5.46
C LEU A 205 2.97 -37.37 -6.85
N LEU A 206 3.18 -38.68 -6.95
CA LEU A 206 3.10 -39.40 -8.21
C LEU A 206 1.64 -39.52 -8.68
N ASP A 207 0.73 -39.83 -7.77
CA ASP A 207 -0.72 -39.78 -8.01
C ASP A 207 -1.15 -38.37 -8.48
N VAL A 208 -0.59 -37.30 -7.91
CA VAL A 208 -0.84 -35.91 -8.37
C VAL A 208 -0.28 -35.67 -9.78
N ARG A 209 0.91 -36.19 -10.09
CA ARG A 209 1.58 -35.97 -11.37
C ARG A 209 0.91 -36.73 -12.51
N GLU A 210 0.68 -38.02 -12.31
CA GLU A 210 0.24 -38.97 -13.34
C GLU A 210 -1.28 -39.19 -13.34
N GLY A 211 -1.91 -39.12 -12.17
CA GLY A 211 -3.34 -39.42 -11.98
C GLY A 211 -4.24 -38.20 -12.06
N MET A 212 -3.75 -37.00 -11.73
CA MET A 212 -4.54 -35.76 -11.82
C MET A 212 -4.29 -35.01 -13.13
N LYS A 213 -5.37 -34.50 -13.72
CA LYS A 213 -5.38 -33.64 -14.90
C LYS A 213 -5.22 -32.17 -14.52
N PRO A 214 -4.81 -31.28 -15.44
CA PRO A 214 -4.70 -29.86 -15.17
C PRO A 214 -6.01 -29.24 -14.67
N GLY A 215 -5.94 -28.49 -13.57
CA GLY A 215 -7.07 -27.82 -12.93
C GLY A 215 -7.86 -28.70 -11.94
N GLU A 216 -7.53 -29.99 -11.83
CA GLU A 216 -8.07 -30.86 -10.78
C GLU A 216 -7.48 -30.47 -9.42
N SER A 217 -8.29 -30.58 -8.37
CA SER A 217 -7.90 -30.14 -7.03
C SER A 217 -8.54 -30.95 -5.92
N LEU A 218 -7.87 -30.94 -4.78
CA LEU A 218 -8.32 -31.52 -3.53
C LEU A 218 -8.17 -30.45 -2.44
N ALA A 219 -9.17 -30.31 -1.57
CA ALA A 219 -9.13 -29.40 -0.43
C ALA A 219 -9.72 -30.03 0.83
N TYR A 220 -9.18 -29.67 1.99
CA TYR A 220 -9.62 -30.08 3.32
C TYR A 220 -9.84 -28.84 4.19
N ALA A 221 -10.97 -28.75 4.89
CA ALA A 221 -11.21 -27.71 5.90
C ALA A 221 -11.92 -28.22 7.17
N GLY A 222 -11.65 -27.53 8.27
CA GLY A 222 -12.20 -27.85 9.59
C GLY A 222 -11.47 -27.10 10.70
N GLU A 223 -11.97 -27.21 11.94
CA GLU A 223 -11.26 -26.69 13.11
C GLU A 223 -9.92 -27.40 13.28
N GLY A 224 -8.85 -26.63 13.46
CA GLY A 224 -7.50 -27.17 13.49
C GLY A 224 -6.43 -26.20 13.98
N ARG A 225 -5.20 -26.68 13.95
CA ARG A 225 -3.99 -25.97 14.35
C ARG A 225 -2.95 -26.02 13.24
N LEU A 226 -2.30 -24.89 12.99
CA LEU A 226 -1.25 -24.76 11.98
C LEU A 226 0.09 -24.47 12.67
N GLY A 227 1.06 -25.35 12.49
CA GLY A 227 2.45 -25.14 12.87
C GLY A 227 3.21 -24.40 11.77
N LEU A 228 3.88 -23.31 12.13
CA LEU A 228 4.73 -22.54 11.22
C LEU A 228 5.93 -21.93 11.95
N ASN A 229 6.94 -21.56 11.18
CA ASN A 229 8.06 -20.78 11.63
C ASN A 229 7.87 -19.33 11.17
N PHE A 230 7.96 -18.37 12.09
CA PHE A 230 7.80 -16.94 11.84
C PHE A 230 9.14 -16.21 12.05
N GLY A 231 9.44 -15.16 11.28
CA GLY A 231 10.72 -14.41 11.39
C GLY A 231 11.97 -15.12 10.84
N VAL A 232 11.88 -16.40 10.45
CA VAL A 232 13.01 -17.22 10.02
C VAL A 232 13.67 -16.69 8.75
N GLY A 233 14.97 -16.35 8.84
CA GLY A 233 15.77 -15.89 7.71
C GLY A 233 15.57 -14.43 7.35
N VAL A 234 14.88 -13.66 8.19
CA VAL A 234 14.71 -12.22 8.02
C VAL A 234 15.80 -11.51 8.82
N PRO A 235 16.75 -10.81 8.17
CA PRO A 235 17.72 -9.99 8.89
C PRO A 235 16.99 -8.89 9.66
N LEU A 236 17.42 -8.70 10.91
CA LEU A 236 16.91 -7.74 11.87
C LEU A 236 18.04 -6.76 12.22
N LEU A 237 17.92 -5.52 11.77
CA LEU A 237 18.90 -4.47 12.00
C LEU A 237 18.51 -3.67 13.23
N VAL A 238 19.33 -3.69 14.28
CA VAL A 238 19.10 -2.88 15.47
C VAL A 238 19.75 -1.51 15.30
N ALA A 239 18.93 -0.48 15.35
CA ALA A 239 19.38 0.90 15.36
C ALA A 239 20.09 1.22 16.67
N ASN A 240 21.15 2.01 16.57
CA ASN A 240 21.86 2.61 17.69
C ASN A 240 20.85 3.41 18.51
N PRO A 241 20.65 3.09 19.80
CA PRO A 241 19.67 3.80 20.62
C PRO A 241 19.99 5.29 20.80
N LEU A 242 21.24 5.71 20.57
CA LEU A 242 21.67 7.10 20.66
C LEU A 242 21.50 7.86 19.34
N GLU A 243 21.30 7.16 18.22
CA GLU A 243 21.22 7.76 16.88
C GLU A 243 20.07 7.13 16.08
N SER A 244 19.08 7.94 15.72
CA SER A 244 17.80 7.43 15.23
C SER A 244 17.80 6.60 13.93
N VAL A 245 18.91 6.55 13.18
CA VAL A 245 19.01 5.82 11.88
C VAL A 245 20.36 5.09 11.70
N THR A 246 21.28 5.17 12.66
CA THR A 246 22.56 4.45 12.55
C THR A 246 22.36 3.01 13.00
N TYR A 247 22.47 2.04 12.10
CA TYR A 247 22.35 0.63 12.46
C TYR A 247 23.70 0.07 12.88
N SER A 248 23.72 -0.67 13.99
CA SER A 248 24.98 -1.17 14.58
C SER A 248 25.03 -2.68 14.73
N ILE A 249 23.88 -3.35 14.68
CA ILE A 249 23.82 -4.82 14.87
C ILE A 249 22.92 -5.42 13.80
N VAL A 250 23.38 -6.51 13.19
CA VAL A 250 22.54 -7.41 12.39
C VAL A 250 22.25 -8.67 13.20
N LEU A 251 20.97 -9.00 13.33
CA LEU A 251 20.45 -10.17 14.02
C LEU A 251 19.65 -11.03 13.04
N SER A 252 19.47 -12.31 13.38
CA SER A 252 18.52 -13.20 12.71
C SER A 252 17.93 -14.11 13.79
N GLY A 253 16.65 -14.43 13.68
CA GLY A 253 15.95 -15.28 14.63
C GLY A 253 14.53 -15.55 14.18
N GLY A 254 13.90 -16.58 14.72
CA GLY A 254 12.52 -16.91 14.38
C GLY A 254 11.71 -17.37 15.58
N LEU A 255 10.39 -17.22 15.49
CA LEU A 255 9.43 -17.81 16.41
C LEU A 255 8.94 -19.15 15.85
N ARG A 256 8.86 -20.16 16.71
CA ARG A 256 8.11 -21.38 16.46
C ARG A 256 6.67 -21.12 16.90
N THR A 257 5.75 -21.14 15.95
CA THR A 257 4.39 -20.61 16.14
C THR A 257 3.35 -21.68 15.86
N VAL A 258 2.30 -21.72 16.68
CA VAL A 258 1.08 -22.48 16.43
C VAL A 258 -0.09 -21.52 16.34
N LEU A 259 -0.79 -21.53 15.22
CA LEU A 259 -2.06 -20.84 15.05
C LEU A 259 -3.21 -21.81 15.27
N ARG A 260 -4.34 -21.32 15.80
CA ARG A 260 -5.60 -22.07 15.93
C ARG A 260 -6.73 -21.35 15.23
N GLY A 261 -7.61 -22.08 14.58
CA GLY A 261 -8.76 -21.54 13.83
C GLY A 261 -9.39 -22.61 12.95
N ASN A 262 -10.08 -22.21 11.90
CA ASN A 262 -10.48 -23.16 10.86
C ASN A 262 -9.34 -23.28 9.86
N LEU A 263 -8.62 -24.40 9.91
CA LEU A 263 -7.56 -24.75 8.98
C LEU A 263 -8.18 -25.11 7.63
N ASP A 264 -7.52 -24.71 6.55
CA ASP A 264 -7.86 -25.06 5.18
C ASP A 264 -6.60 -25.34 4.37
N ALA A 265 -6.47 -26.53 3.81
CA ALA A 265 -5.32 -26.93 3.02
C ALA A 265 -5.78 -27.53 1.69
N GLN A 266 -5.20 -27.07 0.59
CA GLN A 266 -5.57 -27.51 -0.75
C GLN A 266 -4.36 -27.76 -1.64
N ILE A 267 -4.47 -28.76 -2.51
CA ILE A 267 -3.52 -29.05 -3.58
C ILE A 267 -4.22 -28.97 -4.94
N VAL A 268 -3.61 -28.27 -5.88
CA VAL A 268 -4.14 -28.04 -7.23
C VAL A 268 -3.11 -28.46 -8.26
N ARG A 269 -3.52 -29.30 -9.21
CA ARG A 269 -2.69 -29.69 -10.35
C ARG A 269 -2.67 -28.57 -11.39
N LEU A 270 -1.49 -28.10 -11.77
CA LEU A 270 -1.31 -27.13 -12.86
C LEU A 270 -1.07 -27.82 -14.21
N ASP A 271 -0.83 -27.05 -15.27
CA ASP A 271 -0.28 -27.57 -16.52
C ASP A 271 1.17 -28.06 -16.34
N GLY A 272 1.68 -28.86 -17.28
CA GLY A 272 3.08 -29.33 -17.25
C GLY A 272 3.33 -30.33 -16.12
N ASP A 273 4.47 -30.27 -15.44
CA ASP A 273 4.78 -31.08 -14.24
C ASP A 273 4.66 -30.22 -12.96
N GLU A 274 3.70 -29.30 -12.87
CA GLU A 274 3.55 -28.40 -11.72
C GLU A 274 2.29 -28.65 -10.87
N ALA A 275 2.38 -28.34 -9.58
CA ALA A 275 1.26 -28.25 -8.64
C ALA A 275 1.39 -27.05 -7.70
N ILE A 276 0.26 -26.60 -7.14
CA ILE A 276 0.21 -25.61 -6.06
C ILE A 276 -0.31 -26.29 -4.80
N LEU A 277 0.39 -26.09 -3.69
CA LEU A 277 -0.08 -26.36 -2.34
C LEU A 277 -0.37 -25.03 -1.65
N ASP A 278 -1.58 -24.83 -1.14
CA ASP A 278 -2.00 -23.61 -0.48
C ASP A 278 -2.63 -23.96 0.87
N VAL A 279 -2.07 -23.41 1.94
CA VAL A 279 -2.48 -23.62 3.33
C VAL A 279 -2.93 -22.28 3.90
N GLY A 280 -4.15 -22.22 4.41
CA GLY A 280 -4.78 -21.03 4.94
C GLY A 280 -5.56 -21.28 6.22
N MET A 281 -5.99 -20.20 6.86
CA MET A 281 -6.83 -20.27 8.04
C MET A 281 -7.88 -19.17 8.04
N SER A 282 -9.06 -19.45 8.61
CA SER A 282 -10.02 -18.41 9.04
C SER A 282 -10.14 -18.38 10.55
N ASN A 283 -10.46 -17.21 11.11
CA ASN A 283 -10.53 -16.97 12.56
C ASN A 283 -9.24 -17.33 13.31
N ALA A 284 -8.08 -17.12 12.68
CA ALA A 284 -6.79 -17.48 13.23
C ALA A 284 -6.47 -16.70 14.52
N ARG A 285 -5.92 -17.39 15.51
CA ARG A 285 -5.39 -16.82 16.76
C ARG A 285 -4.07 -17.50 17.12
N VAL A 286 -3.14 -16.78 17.74
CA VAL A 286 -1.94 -17.40 18.33
C VAL A 286 -2.40 -18.38 19.40
N HIS A 287 -2.04 -19.66 19.23
CA HIS A 287 -2.15 -20.65 20.29
C HIS A 287 -0.89 -20.64 21.15
N SER A 288 0.28 -20.65 20.50
CA SER A 288 1.59 -20.50 21.12
C SER A 288 2.58 -19.87 20.14
N ALA A 289 3.55 -19.12 20.66
CA ALA A 289 4.68 -18.59 19.91
C ALA A 289 5.89 -18.56 20.84
N TYR A 290 7.02 -19.13 20.41
CA TYR A 290 8.24 -19.21 21.21
C TYR A 290 9.43 -18.76 20.37
N LEU A 291 10.25 -17.85 20.90
CA LEU A 291 11.52 -17.50 20.30
C LEU A 291 12.44 -18.73 20.26
N ALA A 292 13.01 -19.02 19.10
CA ALA A 292 14.01 -20.07 18.96
C ALA A 292 15.34 -19.59 19.55
N ILE A 293 15.71 -20.16 20.69
CA ILE A 293 16.97 -19.83 21.39
C ILE A 293 18.11 -20.78 20.95
N ASP A 294 17.77 -22.00 20.53
CA ASP A 294 18.73 -23.03 20.07
C ASP A 294 18.48 -23.41 18.60
N ASP A 295 19.55 -23.82 17.90
CA ASP A 295 19.50 -24.38 16.54
C ASP A 295 18.70 -25.68 16.52
N ALA A 296 17.44 -25.60 16.10
CA ALA A 296 16.55 -26.76 15.91
C ALA A 296 15.26 -26.35 15.21
N PHE A 297 14.57 -27.34 14.66
CA PHE A 297 13.24 -27.26 14.06
C PHE A 297 13.15 -26.20 12.95
N GLY A 298 14.18 -26.18 12.09
CA GLY A 298 14.29 -25.24 10.97
C GLY A 298 14.49 -23.78 11.36
N VAL A 299 14.92 -23.50 12.60
CA VAL A 299 15.30 -22.16 13.06
C VAL A 299 16.70 -22.20 13.66
N SER A 300 17.52 -21.18 13.39
CA SER A 300 18.80 -21.01 14.07
C SER A 300 18.61 -20.24 15.38
N GLY A 301 19.30 -20.70 16.42
CA GLY A 301 19.24 -20.14 17.77
C GLY A 301 19.99 -18.82 17.93
N LEU A 302 19.87 -18.23 19.11
CA LEU A 302 20.51 -16.96 19.45
C LEU A 302 21.99 -17.16 19.79
N VAL A 303 22.87 -16.53 19.01
CA VAL A 303 24.33 -16.62 19.19
C VAL A 303 24.81 -15.88 20.46
N LYS A 304 24.16 -14.77 20.84
CA LYS A 304 24.47 -13.99 22.04
C LYS A 304 23.20 -13.48 22.72
N SER A 305 23.18 -13.47 24.05
CA SER A 305 22.08 -12.93 24.85
C SER A 305 22.13 -11.42 25.05
N SER A 306 23.29 -10.78 24.89
CA SER A 306 23.44 -9.33 25.01
C SER A 306 24.57 -8.77 24.16
N VAL A 307 24.44 -7.50 23.76
CA VAL A 307 25.41 -6.73 22.97
C VAL A 307 25.49 -5.31 23.51
N SER A 308 26.67 -4.70 23.51
CA SER A 308 26.85 -3.31 23.94
C SER A 308 27.01 -2.38 22.74
N ILE A 309 26.16 -1.36 22.63
CA ILE A 309 26.29 -0.26 21.66
C ILE A 309 26.63 1.01 22.44
N GLY A 310 27.90 1.43 22.40
CA GLY A 310 28.38 2.56 23.19
C GLY A 310 28.18 2.32 24.70
N PRO A 311 27.56 3.26 25.43
CA PRO A 311 27.26 3.09 26.86
C PRO A 311 26.03 2.22 27.15
N VAL A 312 25.29 1.78 26.12
CA VAL A 312 24.03 1.04 26.27
C VAL A 312 24.27 -0.45 26.08
N THR A 313 23.81 -1.28 27.02
CA THR A 313 23.78 -2.74 26.87
C THR A 313 22.38 -3.21 26.51
N LEU A 314 22.27 -3.89 25.38
CA LEU A 314 21.02 -4.42 24.83
C LEU A 314 20.92 -5.93 25.09
N ASP A 315 19.72 -6.38 25.47
CA ASP A 315 19.36 -7.79 25.59
C ASP A 315 18.77 -8.26 24.25
N VAL A 316 19.57 -9.04 23.51
CA VAL A 316 19.23 -9.50 22.15
C VAL A 316 18.03 -10.43 22.17
N GLY A 317 17.90 -11.27 23.21
CA GLY A 317 16.77 -12.18 23.36
C GLY A 317 15.47 -11.42 23.53
N LYS A 318 15.43 -10.41 24.40
CA LYS A 318 14.26 -9.56 24.58
C LYS A 318 13.92 -8.75 23.33
N ILE A 319 14.93 -8.20 22.65
CA ILE A 319 14.71 -7.45 21.41
C ILE A 319 14.02 -8.35 20.39
N LEU A 320 14.53 -9.56 20.16
CA LEU A 320 13.99 -10.47 19.17
C LEU A 320 12.61 -11.01 19.55
N ASP A 321 12.40 -11.36 20.82
CA ASP A 321 11.11 -11.83 21.32
C ASP A 321 10.00 -10.79 21.13
N HIS A 322 10.22 -9.56 21.61
CA HIS A 322 9.26 -8.47 21.45
C HIS A 322 9.12 -8.06 19.98
N ALA A 323 10.21 -8.00 19.22
CA ALA A 323 10.18 -7.59 17.82
C ALA A 323 9.35 -8.54 16.96
N LEU A 324 9.63 -9.84 17.06
CA LEU A 324 8.94 -10.86 16.28
C LEU A 324 7.52 -11.09 16.77
N SER A 325 7.28 -11.05 18.09
CA SER A 325 5.92 -11.23 18.66
C SER A 325 5.01 -10.05 18.32
N SER A 326 5.52 -8.80 18.42
CA SER A 326 4.76 -7.62 18.01
C SER A 326 4.40 -7.67 16.53
N GLU A 327 5.32 -8.12 15.69
CA GLU A 327 5.08 -8.26 14.25
C GLU A 327 4.10 -9.41 13.93
N LEU A 328 4.15 -10.52 14.67
CA LEU A 328 3.19 -11.62 14.58
C LEU A 328 1.78 -11.18 15.02
N ASP A 329 1.65 -10.55 16.18
CA ASP A 329 0.38 -10.04 16.71
C ASP A 329 -0.21 -8.97 15.80
N ARG A 330 0.63 -8.08 15.26
CA ARG A 330 0.20 -7.11 14.25
C ARG A 330 -0.37 -7.81 13.04
N ARG A 331 0.27 -8.87 12.54
CA ARG A 331 -0.27 -9.63 11.39
C ARG A 331 -1.58 -10.34 11.72
N LEU A 332 -1.71 -10.90 12.91
CA LEU A 332 -2.90 -11.67 13.34
C LEU A 332 -4.10 -10.80 13.74
N SER A 333 -3.85 -9.64 14.36
CA SER A 333 -4.90 -8.65 14.67
C SER A 333 -5.55 -8.08 13.41
N LEU A 334 -4.80 -8.02 12.29
CA LEU A 334 -5.35 -7.69 10.98
C LEU A 334 -6.30 -8.79 10.45
N ILE A 335 -6.01 -10.06 10.74
CA ILE A 335 -6.90 -11.20 10.40
C ILE A 335 -8.22 -11.11 11.19
N SER A 336 -8.15 -10.77 12.48
CA SER A 336 -9.30 -10.77 13.37
C SER A 336 -10.24 -9.56 13.20
N ALA A 337 -9.71 -8.36 12.95
CA ALA A 337 -10.50 -7.14 12.73
C ALA A 337 -11.44 -7.20 11.51
N ARG A 338 -11.13 -8.07 10.53
CA ARG A 338 -11.94 -8.31 9.32
C ARG A 338 -13.19 -9.15 9.59
N VAL A 339 -13.13 -10.05 10.58
CA VAL A 339 -14.21 -10.97 10.96
C VAL A 339 -15.36 -10.21 11.64
N GLU A 340 -15.06 -9.18 12.42
CA GLU A 340 -16.10 -8.41 13.14
C GLU A 340 -16.98 -7.55 12.20
N ARG A 341 -16.48 -7.21 11.00
CA ARG A 341 -17.16 -6.29 10.07
C ARG A 341 -17.91 -6.96 8.92
N ARG A 342 -17.78 -8.28 8.74
CA ARG A 342 -18.55 -9.07 7.77
C ARG A 342 -19.27 -10.20 8.49
N THR A 343 -20.53 -10.46 8.16
CA THR A 343 -21.30 -11.58 8.71
C THR A 343 -20.81 -12.97 8.27
N SER A 344 -19.72 -13.04 7.49
CA SER A 344 -19.09 -14.26 6.99
C SER A 344 -17.60 -14.30 7.36
N SER A 345 -17.13 -15.41 7.91
CA SER A 345 -15.71 -15.68 8.18
C SER A 345 -14.88 -15.57 6.90
N VAL A 346 -13.77 -14.84 6.95
CA VAL A 346 -12.81 -14.71 5.83
C VAL A 346 -11.58 -15.59 6.12
N ARG A 347 -11.08 -16.31 5.12
CA ARG A 347 -9.89 -17.18 5.13
C ARG A 347 -8.76 -16.39 4.52
N GLU A 348 -7.60 -16.57 5.11
CA GLU A 348 -6.37 -16.00 4.61
C GLU A 348 -5.38 -17.12 4.34
N SER A 349 -4.80 -17.15 3.13
CA SER A 349 -3.65 -18.02 2.83
C SER A 349 -2.51 -17.64 3.75
N VAL A 350 -2.02 -18.61 4.52
CA VAL A 350 -0.86 -18.48 5.40
C VAL A 350 0.42 -18.84 4.64
N ALA A 351 0.38 -19.85 3.78
CA ALA A 351 1.50 -20.19 2.91
C ALA A 351 1.01 -20.80 1.60
N ARG A 352 1.73 -20.51 0.52
CA ARG A 352 1.53 -21.14 -0.79
C ARG A 352 2.86 -21.57 -1.36
N PHE A 353 2.93 -22.81 -1.79
CA PHE A 353 4.10 -23.40 -2.41
C PHE A 353 3.76 -23.86 -3.81
N ARG A 354 4.65 -23.57 -4.77
CA ARG A 354 4.65 -24.19 -6.09
C ARG A 354 5.63 -25.36 -6.08
N ILE A 355 5.15 -26.49 -6.56
CA ILE A 355 5.85 -27.77 -6.59
C ILE A 355 6.12 -28.12 -8.05
N ASP A 356 7.38 -28.39 -8.37
CA ASP A 356 7.76 -29.07 -9.62
C ASP A 356 7.80 -30.57 -9.34
N LEU A 357 6.76 -31.26 -9.81
CA LEU A 357 6.54 -32.70 -9.63
C LEU A 357 7.58 -33.55 -10.39
N GLY A 358 8.25 -32.98 -11.40
CA GLY A 358 9.33 -33.63 -12.13
C GLY A 358 10.67 -33.58 -11.38
N ALA A 359 10.87 -32.55 -10.56
CA ALA A 359 12.06 -32.34 -9.74
C ALA A 359 11.87 -32.65 -8.24
N ALA A 360 10.65 -33.02 -7.82
CA ALA A 360 10.32 -33.27 -6.42
C ALA A 360 11.17 -34.41 -5.81
N THR A 361 11.86 -34.10 -4.72
CA THR A 361 12.63 -35.09 -3.94
C THR A 361 11.72 -35.80 -2.93
N PRO A 362 12.14 -36.95 -2.35
CA PRO A 362 11.39 -37.60 -1.27
C PRO A 362 11.13 -36.66 -0.07
N LEU A 363 12.03 -35.69 0.17
CA LEU A 363 11.87 -34.73 1.25
C LEU A 363 10.80 -33.66 0.92
N VAL A 364 10.68 -33.26 -0.36
CA VAL A 364 9.58 -32.41 -0.84
C VAL A 364 8.24 -33.13 -0.68
N GLN A 365 8.17 -34.43 -0.96
CA GLN A 365 6.95 -35.20 -0.72
C GLN A 365 6.53 -35.17 0.76
N VAL A 366 7.46 -35.45 1.68
CA VAL A 366 7.18 -35.38 3.13
C VAL A 366 6.72 -33.98 3.54
N ALA A 367 7.33 -32.93 2.97
CA ALA A 367 6.94 -31.55 3.26
C ALA A 367 5.50 -31.23 2.82
N VAL A 368 5.07 -31.74 1.67
CA VAL A 368 3.69 -31.60 1.18
C VAL A 368 2.71 -32.37 2.06
N GLU A 369 3.06 -33.60 2.46
CA GLU A 369 2.26 -34.42 3.36
C GLU A 369 2.05 -33.73 4.72
N GLN A 370 3.12 -33.21 5.33
CA GLN A 370 3.03 -32.48 6.60
C GLN A 370 2.24 -31.17 6.48
N ALA A 371 2.43 -30.42 5.40
CA ALA A 371 1.74 -29.15 5.19
C ALA A 371 0.23 -29.34 5.01
N LEU A 372 -0.21 -30.40 4.33
CA LEU A 372 -1.64 -30.78 4.26
C LEU A 372 -2.21 -31.22 5.61
N ARG A 373 -1.35 -31.69 6.52
CA ARG A 373 -1.68 -31.94 7.94
C ARG A 373 -1.45 -30.73 8.85
N GLY A 374 -1.26 -29.54 8.29
CA GLY A 374 -1.13 -28.31 9.06
C GLY A 374 0.23 -28.10 9.73
N ASP A 375 1.32 -28.68 9.23
CA ASP A 375 2.69 -28.25 9.59
C ASP A 375 3.46 -27.85 8.33
N ILE A 376 3.64 -26.54 8.14
CA ILE A 376 4.31 -26.00 6.95
C ILE A 376 5.80 -25.80 7.16
N ARG A 377 6.35 -26.07 8.35
CA ARG A 377 7.73 -25.70 8.72
C ARG A 377 8.77 -26.39 7.83
N LEU A 378 8.58 -27.66 7.50
CA LEU A 378 9.50 -28.37 6.60
C LEU A 378 9.45 -27.77 5.19
N ALA A 379 8.25 -27.49 4.66
CA ALA A 379 8.09 -26.84 3.36
C ALA A 379 8.72 -25.44 3.33
N GLN A 380 8.55 -24.64 4.39
CA GLN A 380 9.22 -23.35 4.56
C GLN A 380 10.75 -23.51 4.56
N GLY A 381 11.27 -24.48 5.32
CA GLY A 381 12.70 -24.76 5.42
C GLY A 381 13.34 -25.17 4.09
N LEU A 382 12.67 -26.03 3.31
CA LEU A 382 13.12 -26.47 1.99
C LEU A 382 13.04 -25.34 0.95
N ALA A 383 11.92 -24.60 0.93
CA ALA A 383 11.78 -23.45 0.04
C ALA A 383 12.84 -22.37 0.30
N ASN A 384 13.15 -22.11 1.58
CA ASN A 384 14.19 -21.15 1.97
C ASN A 384 15.62 -21.60 1.57
N ARG A 385 15.86 -22.91 1.40
CA ARG A 385 17.12 -23.44 0.87
C ARG A 385 17.26 -23.33 -0.64
N GLY A 386 16.14 -23.10 -1.33
CA GLY A 386 16.07 -23.33 -2.77
C GLY A 386 16.18 -24.81 -3.11
N GLU A 387 15.58 -25.69 -2.31
CA GLU A 387 15.53 -27.12 -2.60
C GLU A 387 14.88 -27.34 -3.98
N PRO A 388 15.48 -28.13 -4.88
CA PRO A 388 14.87 -28.44 -6.17
C PRO A 388 13.48 -29.06 -5.99
N GLY A 389 12.50 -28.59 -6.76
CA GLY A 389 11.15 -29.12 -6.72
C GLY A 389 10.16 -28.36 -5.83
N LEU A 390 10.60 -27.42 -5.00
CA LEU A 390 9.71 -26.65 -4.11
C LEU A 390 10.09 -25.17 -4.05
N THR A 391 9.11 -24.29 -4.28
CA THR A 391 9.26 -22.84 -4.21
C THR A 391 8.11 -22.21 -3.44
N SER A 392 8.36 -21.18 -2.64
CA SER A 392 7.31 -20.43 -1.93
C SER A 392 6.77 -19.29 -2.80
N GLU A 393 5.46 -19.30 -3.09
CA GLU A 393 4.74 -18.22 -3.79
C GLU A 393 4.15 -17.18 -2.81
N LEU A 394 3.70 -17.64 -1.64
CA LEU A 394 3.11 -16.83 -0.58
C LEU A 394 3.64 -17.32 0.75
N ASP A 395 3.97 -16.39 1.63
CA ASP A 395 4.14 -16.65 3.05
C ASP A 395 3.50 -15.50 3.82
N VAL A 396 2.74 -15.79 4.88
CA VAL A 396 2.10 -14.79 5.77
C VAL A 396 3.15 -13.84 6.35
N MET A 397 4.42 -14.28 6.43
CA MET A 397 5.60 -13.46 6.73
C MET A 397 5.90 -12.36 5.70
N ARG A 398 5.25 -12.38 4.53
CA ARG A 398 5.46 -11.43 3.44
C ARG A 398 4.19 -10.65 3.05
N SER A 399 3.09 -10.76 3.81
CA SER A 399 1.79 -10.17 3.43
C SER A 399 1.04 -9.43 4.56
N GLY A 400 0.33 -8.30 4.29
CA GLY A 400 -0.67 -7.66 5.17
C GLY A 400 -1.82 -6.92 4.45
N ARG A 401 -2.96 -6.67 5.15
CA ARG A 401 -4.16 -5.89 4.65
C ARG A 401 -4.88 -5.01 5.73
N SER A 402 -5.65 -3.99 5.29
CA SER A 402 -6.17 -2.78 6.03
C SER A 402 -7.66 -2.73 6.49
N THR A 403 -8.02 -1.72 7.33
CA THR A 403 -9.41 -1.33 7.74
C THR A 403 -9.60 0.20 7.96
N TYR A 404 -10.80 0.76 7.68
CA TYR A 404 -11.19 2.20 7.72
C TYR A 404 -12.35 2.52 8.72
N GLY A 405 -12.47 3.76 9.24
CA GLY A 405 -13.67 4.22 9.98
C GLY A 405 -13.74 5.75 10.21
N HIS A 406 -14.93 6.36 10.07
CA HIS A 406 -15.21 7.81 10.11
C HIS A 406 -16.34 8.21 11.10
N LEU A 407 -16.31 9.43 11.66
CA LEU A 407 -17.43 10.03 12.43
C LEU A 407 -17.38 11.58 12.47
N GLY A 408 -18.50 12.27 12.15
CA GLY A 408 -18.65 13.73 12.30
C GLY A 408 -20.12 14.23 12.30
N PHE A 409 -20.40 15.46 12.80
CA PHE A 409 -21.75 16.07 12.85
C PHE A 409 -21.76 17.57 12.48
N ALA A 410 -22.91 18.09 12.04
CA ALA A 410 -23.13 19.48 11.58
C ALA A 410 -24.29 20.17 12.35
N VAL A 411 -24.21 21.50 12.53
CA VAL A 411 -25.29 22.31 13.12
C VAL A 411 -25.56 23.57 12.28
N LEU A 412 -26.79 23.73 11.79
CA LEU A 412 -27.33 24.96 11.18
C LEU A 412 -26.55 25.54 9.98
N GLY A 413 -26.00 24.69 9.10
CA GLY A 413 -25.38 25.13 7.84
C GLY A 413 -24.01 25.79 7.96
N MET A 414 -23.49 25.95 9.18
CA MET A 414 -22.14 26.45 9.45
C MET A 414 -21.24 25.27 9.84
N LYS A 415 -20.13 25.07 9.12
CA LYS A 415 -19.15 24.03 9.43
C LYS A 415 -17.93 24.66 10.08
N PHE A 416 -17.80 24.54 11.40
CA PHE A 416 -16.56 24.83 12.12
C PHE A 416 -15.90 23.50 12.45
N PHE A 417 -14.84 23.15 11.74
CA PHE A 417 -14.15 21.90 11.95
C PHE A 417 -12.67 22.05 11.60
N THR A 418 -11.84 21.35 12.36
CA THR A 418 -10.53 20.90 11.92
C THR A 418 -10.65 19.39 11.94
N GLU A 419 -10.67 18.77 10.76
CA GLU A 419 -10.72 17.32 10.65
C GLU A 419 -9.31 16.84 10.33
N THR A 420 -8.80 15.94 11.16
CA THR A 420 -7.53 15.26 10.92
C THR A 420 -7.83 13.79 10.88
N GLU A 421 -7.81 13.24 9.69
CA GLU A 421 -8.03 11.83 9.44
C GLU A 421 -6.67 11.18 9.20
N ARG A 422 -6.39 10.14 9.98
CA ARG A 422 -5.19 9.32 9.81
C ARG A 422 -5.64 7.92 9.44
N ALA A 423 -5.17 7.44 8.29
CA ALA A 423 -5.40 6.10 7.82
C ALA A 423 -4.06 5.42 7.57
N GLU A 424 -3.73 4.42 8.38
CA GLU A 424 -2.58 3.55 8.14
C GLU A 424 -3.07 2.16 7.77
N GLY A 425 -2.37 1.50 6.85
CA GLY A 425 -2.73 0.16 6.46
C GLY A 425 -1.67 -0.53 5.63
N GLN A 426 -1.96 -1.78 5.29
CA GLN A 426 -1.20 -2.56 4.35
C GLN A 426 -2.17 -3.15 3.33
N ALA A 427 -1.67 -3.61 2.19
CA ALA A 427 -2.38 -4.30 1.14
C ALA A 427 -1.42 -5.24 0.44
N VAL A 428 -1.85 -6.47 0.18
CA VAL A 428 -1.08 -7.39 -0.65
C VAL A 428 -1.89 -7.73 -1.87
N VAL A 429 -1.23 -7.58 -3.00
CA VAL A 429 -1.76 -7.90 -4.32
C VAL A 429 -0.90 -9.02 -4.86
N GLN A 430 -1.51 -10.17 -5.07
CA GLN A 430 -0.88 -11.28 -5.76
C GLN A 430 -1.41 -11.37 -7.18
N ALA A 431 -0.49 -11.32 -8.14
CA ALA A 431 -0.76 -11.47 -9.56
C ALA A 431 0.07 -12.63 -10.14
N PRO A 432 -0.29 -13.18 -11.31
CA PRO A 432 0.51 -14.22 -11.96
C PRO A 432 1.97 -13.84 -12.22
N GLY A 433 2.29 -12.54 -12.29
CA GLY A 433 3.64 -12.02 -12.49
C GLY A 433 4.45 -11.76 -11.20
N GLY A 434 3.83 -11.85 -10.03
CA GLY A 434 4.51 -11.51 -8.77
C GLY A 434 3.58 -11.17 -7.61
N ALA A 435 4.17 -10.87 -6.45
CA ALA A 435 3.44 -10.35 -5.29
C ALA A 435 3.91 -8.94 -4.95
N LEU A 436 2.99 -8.08 -4.56
CA LEU A 436 3.27 -6.74 -4.07
C LEU A 436 2.65 -6.59 -2.70
N SER A 437 3.47 -6.30 -1.69
CA SER A 437 3.02 -5.82 -0.39
C SER A 437 3.17 -4.31 -0.33
N VAL A 438 2.05 -3.57 -0.41
CA VAL A 438 1.99 -2.12 -0.22
C VAL A 438 1.56 -1.79 1.19
N MET A 439 2.32 -0.96 1.89
CA MET A 439 1.91 -0.28 3.12
C MET A 439 1.55 1.14 2.76
N PHE A 440 0.57 1.72 3.43
CA PHE A 440 0.23 3.13 3.28
C PHE A 440 0.09 3.81 4.63
N ASP A 441 0.51 5.06 4.68
CA ASP A 441 0.25 6.01 5.76
C ASP A 441 -0.31 7.28 5.12
N SER A 442 -1.61 7.48 5.32
CA SER A 442 -2.38 8.60 4.83
C SER A 442 -2.73 9.55 5.98
N LEU A 443 -2.54 10.83 5.74
CA LEU A 443 -2.99 11.92 6.60
C LEU A 443 -3.79 12.89 5.72
N ARG A 444 -5.04 13.12 6.09
CA ARG A 444 -5.86 14.21 5.54
C ARG A 444 -6.10 15.25 6.62
N HIS A 445 -5.81 16.50 6.30
CA HIS A 445 -6.05 17.65 7.15
C HIS A 445 -6.91 18.65 6.39
N GLU A 446 -8.10 18.94 6.91
CA GLU A 446 -9.01 19.94 6.34
C GLU A 446 -9.39 20.96 7.41
N SER A 447 -9.39 22.24 7.01
CA SER A 447 -9.86 23.36 7.81
C SER A 447 -10.79 24.25 7.00
N GLY A 448 -11.83 24.78 7.63
CA GLY A 448 -12.79 25.68 6.99
C GLY A 448 -13.11 26.91 7.84
N LEU A 449 -13.30 28.04 7.16
CA LEU A 449 -13.79 29.28 7.76
C LEU A 449 -14.90 29.87 6.88
N PHE A 450 -16.10 30.01 7.43
CA PHE A 450 -17.30 30.47 6.74
C PHE A 450 -17.66 29.63 5.50
N PHE A 451 -17.39 30.16 4.31
CA PHE A 451 -17.70 29.57 3.00
C PHE A 451 -16.48 28.96 2.32
N SER A 452 -15.28 29.16 2.88
CA SER A 452 -14.04 28.61 2.37
C SER A 452 -13.64 27.35 3.14
N ARG A 453 -13.17 26.34 2.41
CA ARG A 453 -12.46 25.18 2.94
C ARG A 453 -11.12 25.06 2.25
N HIS A 454 -10.10 24.67 2.99
CA HIS A 454 -8.81 24.32 2.42
C HIS A 454 -8.19 23.18 3.23
N GLY A 455 -7.30 22.44 2.61
CA GLY A 455 -6.67 21.31 3.26
C GLY A 455 -5.63 20.64 2.39
N TYR A 456 -4.97 19.65 2.95
CA TYR A 456 -4.06 18.79 2.24
C TYR A 456 -4.25 17.33 2.63
N ALA A 457 -3.93 16.44 1.71
CA ALA A 457 -3.78 15.03 1.97
C ALA A 457 -2.38 14.59 1.55
N ARG A 458 -1.74 13.78 2.39
CA ARG A 458 -0.52 13.05 2.02
C ARG A 458 -0.75 11.57 2.18
N THR A 459 -0.36 10.78 1.21
CA THR A 459 -0.32 9.32 1.32
C THR A 459 1.07 8.85 0.94
N VAL A 460 1.81 8.34 1.92
CA VAL A 460 3.06 7.64 1.62
C VAL A 460 2.77 6.17 1.43
N LEU A 461 3.44 5.55 0.47
CA LEU A 461 3.35 4.15 0.18
C LEU A 461 4.71 3.50 0.37
N ALA A 462 4.77 2.29 0.92
CA ALA A 462 5.95 1.43 0.92
C ALA A 462 5.60 0.09 0.29
N GLY A 463 6.21 -0.26 -0.83
CA GLY A 463 6.01 -1.49 -1.56
C GLY A 463 7.18 -2.43 -1.34
N ILE A 464 6.93 -3.72 -1.24
CA ILE A 464 7.92 -4.77 -1.53
C ILE A 464 7.32 -5.60 -2.67
N GLU A 465 7.97 -5.56 -3.82
CA GLU A 465 7.53 -6.24 -5.03
C GLU A 465 8.44 -7.42 -5.35
N THR A 466 7.87 -8.61 -5.49
CA THR A 466 8.57 -9.81 -5.93
C THR A 466 8.06 -10.21 -7.32
N ALA A 467 8.81 -9.87 -8.37
CA ALA A 467 8.55 -10.37 -9.71
C ALA A 467 9.06 -11.82 -9.82
N GLY A 468 8.32 -12.72 -10.49
CA GLY A 468 8.54 -14.17 -10.46
C GLY A 468 9.99 -14.65 -10.70
N GLY A 469 10.76 -14.84 -9.62
CA GLY A 469 12.15 -15.30 -9.64
C GLY A 469 13.22 -14.21 -9.49
N GLU A 470 12.82 -12.93 -9.40
CA GLU A 470 13.71 -11.79 -9.15
C GLU A 470 13.77 -11.42 -7.66
N GLU A 471 14.82 -10.69 -7.26
CA GLU A 471 14.95 -10.14 -5.90
C GLU A 471 13.80 -9.20 -5.57
N ALA A 472 13.38 -9.20 -4.30
CA ALA A 472 12.33 -8.33 -3.82
C ALA A 472 12.78 -6.86 -3.93
N GLN A 473 12.07 -6.03 -4.71
CA GLN A 473 12.35 -4.62 -4.82
C GLN A 473 11.45 -3.81 -3.90
N GLY A 474 12.06 -3.06 -2.97
CA GLY A 474 11.34 -2.10 -2.16
C GLY A 474 11.17 -0.78 -2.87
N ARG A 475 10.00 -0.15 -2.74
CA ARG A 475 9.73 1.19 -3.28
C ARG A 475 9.04 2.05 -2.23
N ALA A 476 9.42 3.32 -2.12
CA ALA A 476 8.62 4.31 -1.42
C ALA A 476 8.00 5.28 -2.43
N ASN A 477 6.72 5.60 -2.30
CA ASN A 477 6.07 6.63 -3.11
C ASN A 477 5.39 7.65 -2.20
N LEU A 478 5.23 8.88 -2.68
CA LEU A 478 4.46 9.93 -2.01
C LEU A 478 3.39 10.44 -2.96
N TYR A 479 2.14 10.34 -2.55
CA TYR A 479 1.08 11.20 -3.06
C TYR A 479 0.91 12.39 -2.11
N PHE A 480 0.93 13.60 -2.66
CA PHE A 480 0.62 14.81 -1.94
C PHE A 480 -0.44 15.58 -2.72
N SER A 481 -1.50 16.02 -2.06
CA SER A 481 -2.50 16.88 -2.67
C SER A 481 -2.92 17.98 -1.72
N TRP A 482 -3.35 19.09 -2.29
CA TRP A 482 -4.06 20.12 -1.54
C TRP A 482 -5.31 20.53 -2.29
N THR A 483 -6.29 20.97 -1.51
CA THR A 483 -7.58 21.39 -2.02
C THR A 483 -7.94 22.73 -1.40
N GLU A 484 -8.62 23.56 -2.18
CA GLU A 484 -9.23 24.78 -1.72
C GLU A 484 -10.58 24.95 -2.42
N SER A 485 -11.64 25.11 -1.65
CA SER A 485 -12.98 25.39 -2.17
C SER A 485 -13.55 26.64 -1.52
N ASP A 486 -14.36 27.35 -2.29
CA ASP A 486 -15.08 28.53 -1.84
C ASP A 486 -16.44 28.62 -2.52
N GLU A 487 -17.49 28.92 -1.77
CA GLU A 487 -18.83 29.19 -2.33
C GLU A 487 -18.84 30.48 -3.15
N TYR A 488 -17.92 31.41 -2.86
CA TYR A 488 -17.79 32.69 -3.52
C TYR A 488 -16.31 32.95 -3.87
N MET A 489 -15.78 32.15 -4.81
CA MET A 489 -14.38 32.25 -5.20
C MET A 489 -14.11 33.56 -5.95
N GLU A 490 -13.50 34.51 -5.25
CA GLU A 490 -13.05 35.77 -5.83
C GLU A 490 -12.00 35.52 -6.93
N ARG A 491 -12.03 36.36 -7.96
CA ARG A 491 -11.12 36.28 -9.11
C ARG A 491 -9.66 36.24 -8.67
N ASP A 492 -9.28 37.08 -7.70
CA ASP A 492 -7.89 37.19 -7.27
C ASP A 492 -7.44 35.91 -6.56
N LYS A 493 -8.32 35.30 -5.76
CA LYS A 493 -8.07 34.01 -5.12
C LYS A 493 -7.90 32.88 -6.15
N LEU A 494 -8.70 32.86 -7.22
CA LEU A 494 -8.52 31.93 -8.34
C LEU A 494 -7.21 32.21 -9.08
N ALA A 495 -6.88 33.48 -9.35
CA ALA A 495 -5.66 33.87 -10.03
C ALA A 495 -4.41 33.44 -9.26
N ASP A 496 -4.40 33.53 -7.93
CA ASP A 496 -3.29 33.06 -7.10
C ASP A 496 -2.98 31.57 -7.32
N HIS A 497 -4.00 30.72 -7.53
CA HIS A 497 -3.78 29.30 -7.86
C HIS A 497 -3.27 29.08 -9.28
N LEU A 498 -3.75 29.86 -10.23
CA LEU A 498 -3.34 29.74 -11.63
C LEU A 498 -1.91 30.26 -11.83
N ASP A 499 -1.54 31.33 -11.13
CA ASP A 499 -0.17 31.86 -11.07
C ASP A 499 0.84 30.82 -10.61
N GLU A 500 0.48 30.00 -9.62
CA GLU A 500 1.34 28.91 -9.14
C GLU A 500 1.59 27.84 -10.21
N LEU A 501 0.57 27.53 -11.01
CA LEU A 501 0.69 26.60 -12.15
C LEU A 501 1.52 27.20 -13.28
N LEU A 502 1.36 28.50 -13.55
CA LEU A 502 2.18 29.22 -14.52
C LEU A 502 3.64 29.28 -14.06
N LEU A 503 3.90 29.49 -12.77
CA LEU A 503 5.24 29.50 -12.19
C LEU A 503 5.96 28.16 -12.42
N LEU A 504 5.23 27.04 -12.37
CA LEU A 504 5.78 25.71 -12.57
C LEU A 504 6.38 25.54 -13.98
N ALA A 505 5.70 26.05 -15.02
CA ALA A 505 6.12 25.85 -16.42
C ALA A 505 6.93 27.02 -17.00
N LEU A 506 6.65 28.25 -16.57
CA LEU A 506 7.27 29.47 -17.11
C LEU A 506 8.47 29.92 -16.30
N GLY A 507 8.58 29.51 -15.03
CA GLY A 507 9.55 30.07 -14.09
C GLY A 507 9.21 31.51 -13.66
N PRO A 508 9.97 32.10 -12.71
CA PRO A 508 9.60 33.37 -12.08
C PRO A 508 9.53 34.56 -13.05
N GLU A 509 10.49 34.66 -13.98
CA GLU A 509 10.54 35.78 -14.94
C GLU A 509 9.39 35.71 -15.96
N GLY A 510 9.14 34.51 -16.50
CA GLY A 510 8.07 34.27 -17.46
C GLY A 510 6.68 34.47 -16.84
N GLN A 511 6.45 33.91 -15.64
CA GLN A 511 5.20 34.09 -14.91
C GLN A 511 4.97 35.56 -14.56
N GLY A 512 5.97 36.28 -14.04
CA GLY A 512 5.82 37.71 -13.71
C GLY A 512 5.49 38.58 -14.93
N ALA A 513 6.08 38.29 -16.10
CA ALA A 513 5.82 39.03 -17.33
C ALA A 513 4.38 38.82 -17.85
N VAL A 514 3.87 37.59 -17.78
CA VAL A 514 2.51 37.25 -18.20
C VAL A 514 1.48 37.87 -17.24
N THR A 515 1.68 37.67 -15.94
CA THR A 515 0.75 38.11 -14.87
C THR A 515 0.58 39.63 -14.86
N ALA A 516 1.65 40.39 -15.08
CA ALA A 516 1.56 41.86 -15.18
C ALA A 516 0.59 42.32 -16.29
N ILE A 517 0.53 41.60 -17.42
CA ILE A 517 -0.40 41.90 -18.51
C ILE A 517 -1.82 41.47 -18.14
N LEU A 518 -1.98 40.32 -17.46
CA LEU A 518 -3.27 39.83 -16.98
C LEU A 518 -3.89 40.79 -15.96
N ASP A 519 -3.11 41.28 -15.00
CA ASP A 519 -3.53 42.29 -14.03
C ASP A 519 -3.97 43.60 -14.69
N GLU A 520 -3.23 44.04 -15.72
CA GLU A 520 -3.59 45.19 -16.54
C GLU A 520 -4.93 45.01 -17.28
N ILE A 521 -5.30 43.78 -17.63
CA ILE A 521 -6.62 43.43 -18.19
C ILE A 521 -7.66 43.50 -17.09
N GLY A 522 -7.43 42.86 -15.94
CA GLY A 522 -8.31 42.87 -14.77
C GLY A 522 -8.66 44.28 -14.31
N GLN A 523 -7.66 45.13 -14.12
CA GLN A 523 -7.85 46.54 -13.74
C GLN A 523 -8.63 47.32 -14.81
N GLY A 524 -8.33 47.09 -16.10
CA GLY A 524 -9.03 47.72 -17.21
C GLY A 524 -10.51 47.32 -17.29
N THR A 525 -10.81 46.04 -17.06
CA THR A 525 -12.16 45.49 -16.99
C THR A 525 -12.94 46.06 -15.81
N GLN A 526 -12.31 46.16 -14.63
CA GLN A 526 -12.95 46.73 -13.44
C GLN A 526 -13.24 48.22 -13.59
N ALA A 527 -12.25 49.01 -14.06
CA ALA A 527 -12.40 50.44 -14.30
C ALA A 527 -13.48 50.73 -15.36
N ALA A 528 -13.65 49.85 -16.33
CA ALA A 528 -14.61 49.98 -17.43
C ALA A 528 -16.08 50.01 -16.99
N CYS A 529 -16.41 49.43 -15.83
CA CYS A 529 -17.75 49.41 -15.25
C CYS A 529 -17.80 50.05 -13.85
N ALA A 530 -16.74 50.79 -13.46
CA ALA A 530 -16.67 51.47 -12.17
C ALA A 530 -17.83 52.47 -11.97
N GLY A 531 -18.42 52.46 -10.77
CA GLY A 531 -19.53 53.35 -10.40
C GLY A 531 -20.92 52.87 -10.81
N LEU A 532 -21.05 51.74 -11.50
CA LEU A 532 -22.33 51.07 -11.75
C LEU A 532 -22.59 50.04 -10.65
N THR A 533 -23.79 50.02 -10.06
CA THR A 533 -24.20 49.03 -9.06
C THR A 533 -25.56 48.41 -9.37
N ASN A 534 -25.78 47.18 -8.90
CA ASN A 534 -27.05 46.47 -9.04
C ASN A 534 -28.14 46.95 -8.05
N PHE A 535 -27.80 47.82 -7.10
CA PHE A 535 -28.70 48.26 -6.03
C PHE A 535 -29.51 49.51 -6.39
N ASP A 536 -29.22 50.16 -7.51
CA ASP A 536 -29.90 51.38 -7.96
C ASP A 536 -30.81 51.07 -9.16
N ALA A 537 -32.10 51.35 -9.06
CA ALA A 537 -33.11 50.96 -10.05
C ALA A 537 -32.83 51.54 -11.45
N ASP A 538 -32.17 52.70 -11.52
CA ASP A 538 -31.78 53.38 -12.76
C ASP A 538 -30.48 52.82 -13.38
N ASN A 539 -29.64 52.12 -12.59
CA ASN A 539 -28.34 51.60 -13.03
C ASN A 539 -28.34 50.10 -13.33
N GLY A 540 -29.34 49.32 -12.91
CA GLY A 540 -29.35 47.85 -13.05
C GLY A 540 -29.31 47.32 -14.50
N GLU A 541 -29.90 48.03 -15.47
CA GLU A 541 -29.78 47.64 -16.89
C GLU A 541 -28.42 48.08 -17.48
N ALA A 542 -27.95 49.28 -17.15
CA ALA A 542 -26.65 49.78 -17.56
C ALA A 542 -25.50 48.91 -17.02
N TYR A 543 -25.62 48.47 -15.76
CA TYR A 543 -24.72 47.54 -15.10
C TYR A 543 -24.68 46.19 -15.81
N ARG A 544 -25.83 45.54 -16.04
CA ARG A 544 -25.92 44.26 -16.77
C ARG A 544 -25.34 44.36 -18.18
N ARG A 545 -25.59 45.46 -18.89
CA ARG A 545 -25.04 45.71 -20.22
C ARG A 545 -23.53 45.93 -20.18
N CYS A 546 -23.02 46.63 -19.15
CA CYS A 546 -21.59 46.88 -18.99
C CYS A 546 -20.82 45.59 -18.73
N LYS A 547 -21.25 44.78 -17.73
CA LYS A 547 -20.52 43.56 -17.33
C LYS A 547 -20.40 42.52 -18.45
N MET A 548 -21.36 42.47 -19.37
CA MET A 548 -21.30 41.63 -20.57
C MET A 548 -20.55 42.31 -21.72
N GLY A 549 -20.77 43.61 -21.92
CA GLY A 549 -20.21 44.37 -23.04
C GLY A 549 -18.72 44.68 -22.90
N VAL A 550 -18.17 44.72 -21.68
CA VAL A 550 -16.75 45.01 -21.42
C VAL A 550 -15.82 44.01 -22.11
N LEU A 551 -16.25 42.75 -22.21
CA LEU A 551 -15.52 41.64 -22.84
C LEU A 551 -15.23 41.85 -24.33
N SER A 552 -16.05 42.67 -24.99
CA SER A 552 -15.95 42.97 -26.43
C SER A 552 -15.24 44.30 -26.73
N ARG A 553 -14.73 45.00 -25.70
CA ARG A 553 -14.04 46.28 -25.92
C ARG A 553 -12.71 46.06 -26.66
N PRO A 554 -12.42 46.82 -27.74
CA PRO A 554 -11.19 46.65 -28.52
C PRO A 554 -9.91 46.72 -27.69
N ALA A 555 -9.87 47.58 -26.67
CA ALA A 555 -8.71 47.70 -25.77
C ALA A 555 -8.45 46.43 -24.94
N ILE A 556 -9.51 45.75 -24.47
CA ILE A 556 -9.41 44.50 -23.72
C ILE A 556 -8.97 43.36 -24.66
N LEU A 557 -9.54 43.28 -25.86
CA LEU A 557 -9.17 42.27 -26.86
C LEU A 557 -7.71 42.41 -27.33
N ALA A 558 -7.23 43.65 -27.50
CA ALA A 558 -5.84 43.91 -27.86
C ALA A 558 -4.86 43.47 -26.76
N LYS A 559 -5.17 43.77 -25.49
CA LYS A 559 -4.38 43.29 -24.35
C LYS A 559 -4.41 41.77 -24.21
N ALA A 560 -5.57 41.13 -24.42
CA ALA A 560 -5.68 39.67 -24.41
C ALA A 560 -4.82 38.99 -25.49
N THR A 561 -4.75 39.60 -26.69
CA THR A 561 -3.86 39.12 -27.76
C THR A 561 -2.39 39.26 -27.37
N ARG A 562 -2.02 40.37 -26.71
CA ARG A 562 -0.67 40.58 -26.17
C ARG A 562 -0.32 39.57 -25.07
N ALA A 563 -1.26 39.28 -24.18
CA ALA A 563 -1.07 38.28 -23.12
C ALA A 563 -0.77 36.89 -23.70
N ARG A 564 -1.54 36.45 -24.71
CA ARG A 564 -1.29 35.18 -25.42
C ARG A 564 0.10 35.12 -26.05
N ALA A 565 0.52 36.19 -26.72
CA ALA A 565 1.84 36.26 -27.34
C ALA A 565 2.97 36.21 -26.29
N ALA A 566 2.81 36.94 -25.18
CA ALA A 566 3.79 36.93 -24.08
C ALA A 566 3.87 35.55 -23.40
N PHE A 567 2.73 34.88 -23.24
CA PHE A 567 2.67 33.52 -22.73
C PHE A 567 3.37 32.53 -23.67
N ASP A 568 3.09 32.58 -24.98
CA ASP A 568 3.74 31.69 -25.96
C ASP A 568 5.26 31.91 -26.02
N GLU A 569 5.72 33.17 -25.90
CA GLU A 569 7.13 33.53 -25.83
C GLU A 569 7.78 32.99 -24.55
N ALA A 570 7.17 33.22 -23.39
CA ALA A 570 7.65 32.73 -22.11
C ALA A 570 7.72 31.19 -22.08
N LEU A 571 6.68 30.52 -22.56
CA LEU A 571 6.62 29.06 -22.60
C LEU A 571 7.69 28.48 -23.53
N ALA A 572 7.95 29.11 -24.69
CA ALA A 572 9.01 28.70 -25.59
C ALA A 572 10.40 28.91 -24.99
N ALA A 573 10.60 30.00 -24.23
CA ALA A 573 11.86 30.31 -23.57
C ALA A 573 12.18 29.34 -22.41
N SER A 574 11.17 28.95 -21.64
CA SER A 574 11.33 28.05 -20.49
C SER A 574 11.50 26.58 -20.90
N GLY A 575 11.03 26.20 -22.09
CA GLY A 575 11.18 24.86 -22.66
C GLY A 575 10.65 23.71 -21.78
N PRO A 576 9.48 23.83 -21.14
CA PRO A 576 8.98 22.80 -20.23
C PRO A 576 8.62 21.50 -20.98
N ALA A 577 8.44 20.41 -20.23
CA ALA A 577 7.92 19.16 -20.77
C ALA A 577 6.56 19.40 -21.45
N ALA A 578 6.28 18.67 -22.54
CA ALA A 578 5.07 18.89 -23.35
C ALA A 578 3.77 18.79 -22.54
N SER A 579 3.74 17.92 -21.53
CA SER A 579 2.61 17.72 -20.64
C SER A 579 2.42 18.87 -19.62
N GLU A 580 3.51 19.47 -19.14
CA GLU A 580 3.47 20.67 -18.28
C GLU A 580 3.08 21.91 -19.07
N ALA A 581 3.53 22.00 -20.33
CA ALA A 581 3.09 23.03 -21.26
C ALA A 581 1.57 22.98 -21.49
N ALA A 582 0.96 21.80 -21.48
CA ALA A 582 -0.49 21.65 -21.61
C ALA A 582 -1.24 22.15 -20.37
N ILE A 583 -0.76 21.80 -19.16
CA ILE A 583 -1.32 22.32 -17.89
C ILE A 583 -1.21 23.84 -17.85
N ALA A 584 -0.04 24.40 -18.18
CA ALA A 584 0.19 25.84 -18.16
C ALA A 584 -0.68 26.59 -19.18
N ARG A 585 -0.90 26.02 -20.38
CA ARG A 585 -1.81 26.59 -21.38
C ARG A 585 -3.24 26.63 -20.87
N ALA A 586 -3.71 25.56 -20.23
CA ALA A 586 -5.05 25.51 -19.68
C ALA A 586 -5.22 26.53 -18.53
N ALA A 587 -4.24 26.61 -17.62
CA ALA A 587 -4.24 27.57 -16.52
C ALA A 587 -4.23 29.02 -17.04
N PHE A 588 -3.37 29.32 -18.01
CA PHE A 588 -3.29 30.64 -18.64
C PHE A 588 -4.62 31.07 -19.28
N GLU A 589 -5.28 30.18 -20.02
CA GLU A 589 -6.55 30.49 -20.66
C GLU A 589 -7.66 30.77 -19.64
N LEU A 590 -7.70 30.00 -18.55
CA LEU A 590 -8.63 30.23 -17.45
C LEU A 590 -8.33 31.56 -16.73
N GLU A 591 -7.06 31.89 -16.49
CA GLU A 591 -6.68 33.14 -15.84
C GLU A 591 -6.93 34.36 -16.73
N LEU A 592 -6.74 34.22 -18.04
CA LEU A 592 -7.12 35.23 -19.03
C LEU A 592 -8.63 35.43 -19.05
N ALA A 593 -9.43 34.36 -18.97
CA ALA A 593 -10.88 34.47 -18.81
C ALA A 593 -11.23 35.19 -17.49
N ALA A 594 -10.56 34.84 -16.39
CA ALA A 594 -10.73 35.44 -15.07
C ALA A 594 -10.50 36.95 -15.07
N ASN A 595 -9.39 37.40 -15.65
CA ASN A 595 -9.06 38.82 -15.74
C ASN A 595 -9.95 39.60 -16.73
N ARG A 596 -10.59 38.93 -17.68
CA ARG A 596 -11.54 39.56 -18.60
C ARG A 596 -12.94 39.68 -18.00
N ALA A 597 -13.33 38.79 -17.09
CA ALA A 597 -14.62 38.86 -16.42
C ALA A 597 -14.70 40.07 -15.47
N TYR A 598 -15.83 40.77 -15.50
CA TYR A 598 -16.10 41.80 -14.51
C TYR A 598 -16.61 41.15 -13.23
N GLU A 599 -15.93 41.41 -12.12
CA GLU A 599 -16.31 40.96 -10.78
C GLU A 599 -16.81 42.15 -9.94
N PRO A 600 -18.01 42.09 -9.34
CA PRO A 600 -18.52 43.17 -8.51
C PRO A 600 -17.63 43.42 -7.29
N ALA A 601 -17.41 44.69 -6.93
CA ALA A 601 -16.72 45.06 -5.68
C ALA A 601 -17.63 44.84 -4.45
N ALA A 602 -17.89 43.58 -4.12
CA ALA A 602 -18.73 43.14 -3.01
C ALA A 602 -18.05 41.97 -2.27
N THR A 603 -18.30 41.86 -0.96
CA THR A 603 -17.94 40.66 -0.21
C THR A 603 -18.82 39.50 -0.68
N LEU A 604 -18.24 38.31 -0.87
CA LEU A 604 -18.93 37.11 -1.37
C LEU A 604 -19.33 37.28 -2.84
N ALA A 605 -18.36 37.46 -3.73
CA ALA A 605 -18.58 37.52 -5.18
C ALA A 605 -17.80 36.40 -5.89
N GLY A 606 -18.34 35.92 -7.00
CA GLY A 606 -17.71 34.89 -7.81
C GLY A 606 -18.43 33.54 -7.73
N PRO A 607 -18.20 32.66 -8.71
CA PRO A 607 -18.83 31.35 -8.75
C PRO A 607 -18.29 30.43 -7.64
N PRO A 608 -19.13 29.52 -7.11
CA PRO A 608 -18.63 28.42 -6.30
C PRO A 608 -17.56 27.65 -7.06
N THR A 609 -16.39 27.52 -6.47
CA THR A 609 -15.21 26.91 -7.12
C THR A 609 -14.50 26.00 -6.15
N ALA A 610 -14.09 24.83 -6.63
CA ALA A 610 -13.20 23.91 -5.92
C ALA A 610 -11.95 23.66 -6.77
N ILE A 611 -10.78 23.80 -6.17
CA ILE A 611 -9.48 23.60 -6.80
C ILE A 611 -8.78 22.48 -6.06
N ALA A 612 -8.27 21.50 -6.79
CA ALA A 612 -7.44 20.43 -6.27
C ALA A 612 -6.17 20.34 -7.11
N LEU A 613 -5.02 20.30 -6.45
CA LEU A 613 -3.77 19.91 -7.08
C LEU A 613 -3.21 18.70 -6.35
N GLY A 614 -2.96 17.63 -7.10
CA GLY A 614 -2.32 16.42 -6.62
C GLY A 614 -1.02 16.14 -7.35
N SER A 615 -0.02 15.66 -6.65
CA SER A 615 1.25 15.21 -7.20
C SER A 615 1.68 13.86 -6.65
N TRP A 616 2.21 13.02 -7.53
CA TRP A 616 2.78 11.71 -7.21
C TRP A 616 4.28 11.75 -7.47
N LEU A 617 5.05 11.41 -6.44
CA LEU A 617 6.48 11.18 -6.50
C LEU A 617 6.77 9.68 -6.36
N SER A 618 7.48 9.13 -7.34
CA SER A 618 7.97 7.75 -7.32
C SER A 618 9.20 7.60 -6.43
N ASP A 619 9.61 6.35 -6.16
CA ASP A 619 10.84 6.07 -5.39
C ASP A 619 12.09 6.70 -6.05
N ALA A 620 12.13 6.71 -7.38
CA ALA A 620 13.20 7.37 -8.14
C ALA A 620 13.21 8.89 -7.94
N ALA A 621 12.03 9.53 -7.96
CA ALA A 621 11.88 10.95 -7.68
C ALA A 621 12.31 11.31 -6.25
N LEU A 622 11.94 10.48 -5.27
CA LEU A 622 12.39 10.64 -3.89
C LEU A 622 13.91 10.43 -3.77
N GLY A 623 14.47 9.48 -4.52
CA GLY A 623 15.91 9.27 -4.66
C GLY A 623 16.63 10.50 -5.20
N GLU A 624 16.21 11.05 -6.34
CA GLU A 624 16.77 12.28 -6.92
C GLU A 624 16.72 13.43 -5.90
N LEU A 625 15.55 13.62 -5.27
CA LEU A 625 15.36 14.66 -4.27
C LEU A 625 16.39 14.58 -3.14
N VAL A 626 16.76 13.38 -2.69
CA VAL A 626 17.74 13.21 -1.61
C VAL A 626 19.18 13.16 -2.08
N TYR A 627 19.49 12.75 -3.31
CA TYR A 627 20.87 12.68 -3.77
C TYR A 627 21.35 13.97 -4.43
N ASP A 628 20.45 14.70 -5.10
CA ASP A 628 20.81 15.81 -5.98
C ASP A 628 20.40 17.19 -5.45
N ARG A 629 19.53 17.24 -4.43
CA ARG A 629 19.07 18.49 -3.82
C ARG A 629 19.57 18.64 -2.39
N THR A 630 19.74 19.88 -1.96
CA THR A 630 20.14 20.25 -0.59
C THR A 630 19.04 21.03 0.11
N GLY A 631 19.17 21.20 1.43
CA GLY A 631 18.29 22.11 2.16
C GLY A 631 18.32 23.55 1.62
N ALA A 632 19.47 23.99 1.09
CA ALA A 632 19.60 25.30 0.43
C ALA A 632 18.80 25.38 -0.89
N ASP A 633 18.73 24.29 -1.65
CA ASP A 633 17.89 24.23 -2.86
C ASP A 633 16.41 24.24 -2.49
N PHE A 634 16.03 23.51 -1.42
CA PHE A 634 14.67 23.54 -0.89
C PHE A 634 14.26 24.95 -0.44
N ARG A 635 15.14 25.65 0.29
CA ARG A 635 14.92 27.06 0.66
C ARG A 635 14.77 27.94 -0.58
N ARG A 636 15.65 27.80 -1.59
CA ARG A 636 15.57 28.58 -2.83
C ARG A 636 14.23 28.35 -3.55
N ALA A 637 13.76 27.11 -3.60
CA ALA A 637 12.45 26.80 -4.18
C ALA A 637 11.30 27.50 -3.41
N LEU A 638 11.36 27.52 -2.08
CA LEU A 638 10.40 28.27 -1.26
C LEU A 638 10.51 29.80 -1.47
N GLU A 639 11.72 30.34 -1.59
CA GLU A 639 11.97 31.76 -1.87
C GLU A 639 11.40 32.22 -3.21
N GLU A 640 11.28 31.31 -4.18
CA GLU A 640 10.63 31.57 -5.47
C GLU A 640 9.11 31.44 -5.40
N VAL A 641 8.59 30.47 -4.64
CA VAL A 641 7.16 30.15 -4.55
C VAL A 641 6.42 31.11 -3.62
N VAL A 642 6.92 31.34 -2.41
CA VAL A 642 6.23 32.12 -1.37
C VAL A 642 5.89 33.55 -1.80
N PRO A 643 6.73 34.28 -2.56
CA PRO A 643 6.34 35.56 -3.15
C PRO A 643 5.06 35.53 -3.97
N VAL A 644 4.85 34.47 -4.74
CA VAL A 644 3.65 34.27 -5.57
C VAL A 644 2.45 33.96 -4.67
N LEU A 645 2.65 33.16 -3.60
CA LEU A 645 1.62 32.84 -2.61
C LEU A 645 1.21 34.01 -1.70
N ALA A 646 2.15 34.93 -1.44
CA ALA A 646 2.00 36.03 -0.50
C ALA A 646 1.61 37.34 -1.20
N ALA A 647 1.37 37.30 -2.51
CA ALA A 647 0.83 38.40 -3.28
C ALA A 647 -0.66 38.60 -2.92
N ASP A 648 -0.92 39.03 -1.69
CA ASP A 648 -2.15 39.75 -1.34
C ASP A 648 -2.12 41.01 -2.23
N ARG A 649 -2.72 40.93 -3.42
CA ARG A 649 -2.56 41.90 -4.53
C ARG A 649 -2.94 43.34 -4.13
N ASP A 650 -3.60 43.49 -2.97
CA ASP A 650 -4.00 44.76 -2.35
C ASP A 650 -3.06 45.30 -1.24
N ARG A 651 -1.98 44.59 -0.84
CA ARG A 651 -1.09 45.02 0.26
C ARG A 651 0.39 45.04 -0.11
N VAL A 652 0.90 46.25 -0.38
CA VAL A 652 2.32 46.57 -0.66
C VAL A 652 3.31 46.02 0.39
N ASP A 653 2.87 45.81 1.64
CA ASP A 653 3.70 45.29 2.74
C ASP A 653 3.72 43.74 2.84
N GLY A 654 2.95 43.01 2.03
CA GLY A 654 2.84 41.54 2.07
C GLY A 654 4.14 40.85 1.68
N LEU A 655 4.68 41.20 0.52
CA LEU A 655 5.89 40.62 -0.06
C LEU A 655 7.15 40.85 0.82
N ALA A 656 7.32 42.06 1.35
CA ALA A 656 8.45 42.40 2.22
C ALA A 656 8.35 41.74 3.61
N ARG A 657 7.15 41.36 4.06
CA ARG A 657 6.96 40.55 5.27
C ARG A 657 7.20 39.07 4.99
N ALA A 658 6.74 38.56 3.85
CA ALA A 658 6.99 37.19 3.42
C ALA A 658 8.49 36.90 3.26
N ARG A 659 9.25 37.79 2.59
CA ARG A 659 10.72 37.67 2.45
C ARG A 659 11.45 37.67 3.80
N ARG A 660 11.08 38.57 4.72
CA ARG A 660 11.68 38.60 6.07
C ARG A 660 11.38 37.34 6.89
N ARG A 661 10.21 36.72 6.69
CA ARG A 661 9.86 35.47 7.35
C ARG A 661 10.63 34.27 6.78
N LEU A 662 10.97 34.29 5.49
CA LEU A 662 11.83 33.29 4.85
C LEU A 662 13.27 33.34 5.38
N ASP A 663 13.80 34.53 5.66
CA ASP A 663 15.14 34.70 6.26
C ASP A 663 15.25 34.03 7.65
N ASP A 664 14.13 33.89 8.37
CA ASP A 664 14.06 33.24 9.69
C ASP A 664 13.95 31.70 9.61
N MET A 665 13.84 31.11 8.41
CA MET A 665 13.56 29.67 8.19
C MET A 665 14.84 28.81 8.07
N GLY A 666 15.92 29.19 8.76
CA GLY A 666 17.19 28.43 8.75
C GLY A 666 17.06 26.98 9.25
N SER A 667 16.06 26.69 10.08
CA SER A 667 15.75 25.33 10.55
C SER A 667 15.19 24.41 9.47
N LEU A 668 14.57 24.93 8.40
CA LEU A 668 14.07 24.12 7.29
C LEU A 668 15.19 23.54 6.44
N GLU A 669 16.26 24.32 6.21
CA GLU A 669 17.46 23.83 5.51
C GLU A 669 18.07 22.67 6.29
N VAL A 670 18.25 22.85 7.60
CA VAL A 670 18.77 21.82 8.50
C VAL A 670 17.85 20.59 8.55
N GLY A 671 16.54 20.80 8.65
CA GLY A 671 15.54 19.73 8.70
C GLY A 671 15.48 18.92 7.40
N PHE A 672 15.56 19.59 6.25
CA PHE A 672 15.59 18.92 4.95
C PHE A 672 16.90 18.17 4.72
N ASP A 673 18.04 18.75 5.10
CA ASP A 673 19.33 18.03 5.04
C ASP A 673 19.37 16.85 6.02
N ASP A 674 18.71 16.94 7.16
CA ASP A 674 18.58 15.82 8.10
C ASP A 674 17.70 14.70 7.53
N PHE A 675 16.55 15.04 6.94
CA PHE A 675 15.73 14.09 6.18
C PHE A 675 16.56 13.40 5.09
N ARG A 676 17.29 14.19 4.30
CA ARG A 676 18.14 13.72 3.21
C ARG A 676 19.15 12.70 3.68
N ARG A 677 19.95 13.03 4.70
CA ARG A 677 20.96 12.12 5.27
C ARG A 677 20.33 10.80 5.74
N ARG A 678 19.25 10.88 6.52
CA ARG A 678 18.55 9.70 7.05
C ARG A 678 17.97 8.81 5.94
N TYR A 679 17.47 9.40 4.86
CA TYR A 679 16.94 8.63 3.73
C TYR A 679 18.08 7.95 2.96
N GLN A 680 19.19 8.66 2.71
CA GLN A 680 20.38 8.11 2.07
C GLN A 680 20.97 6.95 2.88
N ASP A 681 20.98 7.05 4.21
CA ASP A 681 21.44 5.96 5.09
C ASP A 681 20.59 4.70 4.92
N LEU A 682 19.26 4.84 4.84
CA LEU A 682 18.34 3.72 4.60
C LEU A 682 18.51 3.10 3.20
N VAL A 683 18.70 3.93 2.16
CA VAL A 683 18.96 3.44 0.79
C VAL A 683 20.29 2.68 0.73
N ARG A 684 21.36 3.24 1.32
CA ARG A 684 22.67 2.57 1.40
C ARG A 684 22.52 1.21 2.10
N LEU A 685 21.81 1.18 3.23
CA LEU A 685 21.60 -0.02 4.03
C LEU A 685 20.88 -1.13 3.25
N ALA A 686 19.87 -0.81 2.45
CA ALA A 686 19.19 -1.80 1.60
C ALA A 686 20.14 -2.45 0.57
N THR A 687 21.16 -1.71 0.12
CA THR A 687 22.15 -2.18 -0.86
C THR A 687 23.44 -2.72 -0.23
N GLU A 688 23.56 -2.70 1.10
CA GLU A 688 24.78 -3.10 1.79
C GLU A 688 24.94 -4.62 1.72
N GLU A 689 26.09 -5.07 1.21
CA GLU A 689 26.47 -6.47 1.23
C GLU A 689 27.13 -6.80 2.56
N VAL A 690 26.46 -7.61 3.37
CA VAL A 690 26.97 -8.03 4.68
C VAL A 690 27.60 -9.43 4.55
N PRO A 691 28.88 -9.62 4.92
CA PRO A 691 29.52 -10.94 4.88
C PRO A 691 28.71 -12.01 5.61
N GLY A 692 28.39 -13.11 4.93
CA GLY A 692 27.62 -14.24 5.48
C GLY A 692 26.10 -14.06 5.48
N ILE A 693 25.58 -12.89 5.08
CA ILE A 693 24.13 -12.61 4.93
C ILE A 693 23.78 -12.31 3.48
N GLY A 694 24.67 -11.65 2.74
CA GLY A 694 24.41 -11.14 1.40
C GLY A 694 23.92 -9.70 1.42
N VAL A 695 23.29 -9.27 0.32
CA VAL A 695 22.64 -7.95 0.26
C VAL A 695 21.43 -7.96 1.19
N LEU A 696 21.30 -6.95 2.06
CA LEU A 696 20.21 -6.88 3.03
C LEU A 696 18.84 -6.77 2.33
N GLY A 697 18.73 -5.98 1.26
CA GLY A 697 17.46 -5.76 0.58
C GLY A 697 16.49 -4.90 1.39
N ASP A 698 15.44 -4.42 0.74
CA ASP A 698 14.46 -3.49 1.31
C ASP A 698 13.46 -4.12 2.29
N GLU A 699 13.33 -5.44 2.23
CA GLU A 699 12.51 -6.28 3.11
C GLU A 699 13.12 -6.46 4.50
N THR A 700 14.42 -6.16 4.65
CA THR A 700 15.13 -6.25 5.92
C THR A 700 14.39 -5.50 7.02
N LEU A 701 14.18 -6.16 8.16
CA LEU A 701 13.53 -5.55 9.31
C LEU A 701 14.53 -4.69 10.06
N THR A 702 14.08 -3.50 10.45
CA THR A 702 14.79 -2.56 11.28
C THR A 702 14.07 -2.49 12.63
N VAL A 703 14.86 -2.54 13.71
CA VAL A 703 14.40 -2.48 15.09
C VAL A 703 14.99 -1.23 15.73
N THR A 704 14.14 -0.32 16.16
CA THR A 704 14.54 0.87 16.92
C THR A 704 14.20 0.65 18.39
N VAL A 705 15.21 0.69 19.25
CA VAL A 705 15.03 0.57 20.71
C VAL A 705 15.18 1.95 21.34
N PRO A 706 14.10 2.57 21.84
CA PRO A 706 14.21 3.82 22.56
C PRO A 706 14.93 3.62 23.89
N VAL A 707 15.65 4.66 24.33
CA VAL A 707 16.28 4.72 25.65
C VAL A 707 15.72 5.90 26.43
N ASP A 708 15.66 5.74 27.75
CA ASP A 708 15.28 6.82 28.64
C ASP A 708 16.43 7.80 28.92
N ARG A 709 16.20 8.76 29.83
CA ARG A 709 17.20 9.77 30.21
C ARG A 709 18.44 9.19 30.90
N ASP A 710 18.31 8.00 31.48
CA ASP A 710 19.40 7.29 32.16
C ASP A 710 20.07 6.27 31.23
N LEU A 711 19.77 6.33 29.92
CA LEU A 711 20.27 5.44 28.86
C LEU A 711 19.81 3.98 29.04
N VAL A 712 18.71 3.75 29.74
CA VAL A 712 18.12 2.41 29.92
C VAL A 712 17.19 2.11 28.74
N PRO A 713 17.41 0.98 28.03
CA PRO A 713 16.54 0.55 26.94
C PRO A 713 15.10 0.29 27.40
N GLN A 714 14.13 0.82 26.66
CA GLN A 714 12.70 0.60 26.88
C GLN A 714 12.19 -0.39 25.83
N TYR A 715 12.33 -1.70 26.11
CA TYR A 715 11.93 -2.75 25.18
C TYR A 715 10.44 -2.78 24.85
N GLU A 716 9.60 -2.33 25.78
CA GLU A 716 8.14 -2.23 25.57
C GLU A 716 7.76 -1.20 24.49
N ASP A 717 8.64 -0.22 24.25
CA ASP A 717 8.42 0.86 23.28
C ASP A 717 9.20 0.64 21.97
N LEU A 718 9.75 -0.56 21.75
CA LEU A 718 10.53 -0.86 20.55
C LEU A 718 9.66 -0.78 19.28
N ALA A 719 10.28 -0.34 18.17
CA ALA A 719 9.60 -0.24 16.88
C ALA A 719 10.25 -1.15 15.83
N VAL A 720 9.47 -2.04 15.21
CA VAL A 720 9.91 -2.94 14.12
C VAL A 720 9.25 -2.58 12.80
N ARG A 721 10.04 -2.46 11.73
CA ARG A 721 9.59 -2.08 10.37
C ARG A 721 10.61 -2.47 9.29
N SER A 722 10.18 -2.79 8.08
CA SER A 722 11.12 -2.98 6.95
C SER A 722 11.85 -1.68 6.57
N ILE A 723 12.97 -1.77 5.85
CA ILE A 723 13.68 -0.59 5.33
C ILE A 723 12.78 0.24 4.41
N ALA A 724 12.05 -0.41 3.49
CA ALA A 724 11.06 0.29 2.64
C ALA A 724 10.02 1.07 3.47
N ARG A 725 9.51 0.48 4.57
CA ARG A 725 8.56 1.16 5.47
C ARG A 725 9.24 2.29 6.23
N ALA A 726 10.49 2.12 6.66
CA ALA A 726 11.25 3.16 7.32
C ALA A 726 11.45 4.38 6.40
N ARG A 727 11.73 4.14 5.10
CA ARG A 727 11.82 5.18 4.06
C ARG A 727 10.50 5.94 3.92
N ALA A 728 9.38 5.24 3.73
CA ALA A 728 8.06 5.88 3.61
C ALA A 728 7.66 6.68 4.86
N GLN A 729 7.88 6.14 6.07
CA GLN A 729 7.62 6.86 7.31
C GLN A 729 8.50 8.10 7.48
N LEU A 730 9.74 8.05 7.01
CA LEU A 730 10.62 9.20 7.02
C LEU A 730 10.12 10.29 6.08
N VAL A 731 9.59 9.93 4.91
CA VAL A 731 8.94 10.87 3.97
C VAL A 731 7.69 11.49 4.58
N ALA A 732 6.83 10.70 5.22
CA ALA A 732 5.63 11.21 5.92
C ALA A 732 6.01 12.22 7.02
N ARG A 733 7.04 11.90 7.82
CA ARG A 733 7.55 12.82 8.85
C ARG A 733 8.09 14.10 8.25
N MET A 734 8.82 14.03 7.14
CA MET A 734 9.34 15.21 6.44
C MET A 734 8.21 16.13 5.99
N VAL A 735 7.19 15.59 5.31
CA VAL A 735 6.00 16.36 4.89
C VAL A 735 5.35 17.04 6.11
N ASP A 736 5.07 16.28 7.16
CA ASP A 736 4.36 16.78 8.35
C ASP A 736 5.16 17.83 9.14
N SER A 737 6.48 17.63 9.28
CA SER A 737 7.34 18.59 9.98
C SER A 737 7.50 19.86 9.17
N THR A 738 7.72 19.74 7.87
CA THR A 738 7.98 20.87 6.99
C THR A 738 6.73 21.74 6.80
N ILE A 739 5.55 21.14 6.59
CA ILE A 739 4.30 21.91 6.51
C ILE A 739 4.04 22.65 7.82
N ARG A 740 4.26 22.01 8.98
CA ARG A 740 4.09 22.67 10.29
C ARG A 740 5.03 23.86 10.44
N GLU A 741 6.29 23.68 10.10
CA GLU A 741 7.31 24.72 10.21
C GLU A 741 7.06 25.89 9.23
N ILE A 742 6.67 25.61 7.99
CA ILE A 742 6.23 26.65 7.05
C ILE A 742 4.99 27.38 7.59
N GLY A 743 4.09 26.67 8.25
CA GLY A 743 2.83 27.20 8.79
C GLY A 743 3.01 28.27 9.87
N ASP A 744 4.15 28.30 10.55
CA ASP A 744 4.50 29.37 11.49
C ASP A 744 4.76 30.72 10.79
N HIS A 745 4.96 30.70 9.47
CA HIS A 745 5.39 31.85 8.68
C HIS A 745 4.43 32.22 7.52
N VAL A 746 3.72 31.24 6.95
CA VAL A 746 2.87 31.37 5.77
C VAL A 746 1.46 30.84 6.06
N SER A 747 0.42 31.50 5.55
CA SER A 747 -0.99 31.17 5.84
C SER A 747 -1.51 29.89 5.17
N LYS A 748 -0.86 29.44 4.09
CA LYS A 748 -1.20 28.21 3.35
C LYS A 748 0.08 27.38 3.12
N PRO A 749 0.65 26.81 4.18
CA PRO A 749 1.94 26.12 4.11
C PRO A 749 1.94 24.91 3.18
N GLU A 750 0.81 24.24 3.01
CA GLU A 750 0.61 23.11 2.11
C GLU A 750 0.86 23.47 0.64
N ARG A 751 0.40 24.64 0.19
CA ARG A 751 0.63 25.16 -1.17
C ARG A 751 2.11 25.46 -1.39
N ALA A 752 2.74 26.12 -0.42
CA ALA A 752 4.17 26.44 -0.46
C ALA A 752 5.03 25.17 -0.54
N PHE A 753 4.75 24.20 0.31
CA PHE A 753 5.43 22.92 0.32
C PHE A 753 5.24 22.15 -0.99
N GLY A 754 3.99 22.00 -1.46
CA GLY A 754 3.66 21.26 -2.67
C GLY A 754 4.35 21.82 -3.91
N HIS A 755 4.31 23.14 -4.10
CA HIS A 755 4.98 23.78 -5.24
C HIS A 755 6.51 23.76 -5.13
N ALA A 756 7.08 23.94 -3.93
CA ALA A 756 8.52 23.80 -3.75
C ALA A 756 9.00 22.39 -4.07
N LEU A 757 8.27 21.37 -3.60
CA LEU A 757 8.55 19.96 -3.86
C LEU A 757 8.48 19.65 -5.36
N LEU A 758 7.45 20.16 -6.05
CA LEU A 758 7.38 20.08 -7.50
C LEU A 758 8.62 20.71 -8.13
N ARG A 759 8.98 21.96 -7.84
CA ARG A 759 10.16 22.61 -8.47
C ARG A 759 11.48 21.84 -8.30
N LEU A 760 11.62 21.05 -7.24
CA LEU A 760 12.83 20.27 -6.95
C LEU A 760 12.87 18.90 -7.62
N THR A 761 11.75 18.45 -8.18
CA THR A 761 11.64 17.14 -8.81
C THR A 761 11.61 17.28 -10.32
N GLU A 762 12.37 16.44 -11.03
CA GLU A 762 12.36 16.45 -12.49
C GLU A 762 10.96 16.13 -13.07
N PRO A 763 10.49 16.88 -14.10
CA PRO A 763 9.22 16.61 -14.78
C PRO A 763 9.03 15.17 -15.26
N SER A 764 10.12 14.47 -15.60
CA SER A 764 10.09 13.10 -16.07
C SER A 764 9.65 12.09 -15.00
N MET A 765 9.84 12.42 -13.72
CA MET A 765 9.66 11.48 -12.60
C MET A 765 8.41 11.76 -11.73
N ARG A 766 7.57 12.72 -12.12
CA ARG A 766 6.36 13.13 -11.38
C ARG A 766 5.06 12.97 -12.19
N ASP A 767 3.98 12.63 -11.51
CA ASP A 767 2.59 12.73 -12.04
C ASP A 767 1.91 13.91 -11.34
N VAL A 768 1.37 14.86 -12.10
CA VAL A 768 0.68 16.06 -11.60
C VAL A 768 -0.73 16.07 -12.14
N ARG A 769 -1.70 16.32 -11.28
CA ARG A 769 -3.13 16.44 -11.60
C ARG A 769 -3.66 17.75 -11.06
N VAL A 770 -4.37 18.47 -11.90
CA VAL A 770 -5.02 19.73 -11.57
C VAL A 770 -6.50 19.59 -11.92
N ASP A 771 -7.33 19.88 -10.93
CA ASP A 771 -8.77 19.95 -11.06
C ASP A 771 -9.26 21.33 -10.59
N VAL A 772 -10.05 22.00 -11.41
CA VAL A 772 -10.78 23.21 -11.07
C VAL A 772 -12.22 22.99 -11.50
N ASP A 773 -13.06 22.72 -10.52
CA ASP A 773 -14.51 22.62 -10.69
C ASP A 773 -15.14 23.98 -10.40
N MET A 774 -16.05 24.42 -11.28
CA MET A 774 -16.76 25.69 -11.14
C MET A 774 -18.25 25.50 -11.38
N ASP A 775 -19.08 25.95 -10.45
CA ASP A 775 -20.52 26.04 -10.65
C ASP A 775 -20.85 27.41 -11.25
N LEU A 776 -21.27 27.40 -12.51
CA LEU A 776 -21.65 28.60 -13.25
C LEU A 776 -23.18 28.68 -13.43
N ASP A 777 -23.99 27.93 -12.68
CA ASP A 777 -25.44 28.04 -12.74
C ASP A 777 -25.92 29.27 -11.95
N ASP A 778 -26.80 30.06 -12.57
CA ASP A 778 -27.37 31.23 -11.90
C ASP A 778 -28.18 30.77 -10.67
N ASN A 779 -27.96 31.40 -9.53
CA ASN A 779 -28.66 31.08 -8.29
C ASN A 779 -29.48 32.28 -7.78
N TRP A 780 -30.17 32.10 -6.66
CA TRP A 780 -31.06 33.14 -6.12
C TRP A 780 -30.31 34.40 -5.63
N ALA A 781 -29.00 34.29 -5.39
CA ALA A 781 -28.16 35.38 -4.88
C ALA A 781 -27.28 36.02 -5.97
N GLN A 782 -26.87 35.28 -7.01
CA GLN A 782 -25.93 35.74 -8.04
C GLN A 782 -26.25 35.19 -9.45
N ASP A 783 -25.93 35.98 -10.48
CA ASP A 783 -25.93 35.55 -11.87
C ASP A 783 -24.50 35.54 -12.44
N PHE A 784 -24.18 34.52 -13.24
CA PHE A 784 -22.84 34.30 -13.80
C PHE A 784 -22.69 34.48 -15.32
N PRO A 785 -23.56 35.22 -16.05
CA PRO A 785 -23.45 35.30 -17.51
C PRO A 785 -22.14 35.96 -17.97
N GLN A 786 -21.56 36.87 -17.18
CA GLN A 786 -20.28 37.52 -17.46
C GLN A 786 -19.10 36.55 -17.38
N TYR A 787 -19.13 35.60 -16.44
CA TYR A 787 -18.10 34.57 -16.29
C TYR A 787 -18.19 33.56 -17.44
N ARG A 788 -19.41 33.08 -17.75
CA ARG A 788 -19.67 32.20 -18.91
C ARG A 788 -19.23 32.83 -20.23
N GLN A 789 -19.52 34.12 -20.44
CA GLN A 789 -19.12 34.83 -21.66
C GLN A 789 -17.61 35.11 -21.72
N ALA A 790 -16.95 35.32 -20.58
CA ALA A 790 -15.50 35.50 -20.53
C ALA A 790 -14.75 34.22 -20.89
N GLY A 791 -15.39 33.05 -20.72
CA GLY A 791 -14.85 31.74 -21.02
C GLY A 791 -14.45 30.94 -19.77
N TYR A 792 -15.05 31.23 -18.62
CA TYR A 792 -14.88 30.38 -17.43
C TYR A 792 -15.34 28.96 -17.77
N GLN A 793 -14.47 28.01 -17.48
CA GLN A 793 -14.73 26.59 -17.69
C GLN A 793 -13.96 25.80 -16.63
N ALA A 794 -14.50 24.64 -16.28
CA ALA A 794 -13.77 23.69 -15.46
C ALA A 794 -12.45 23.31 -16.14
N LEU A 795 -11.41 23.09 -15.35
CA LEU A 795 -10.09 22.71 -15.82
C LEU A 795 -9.76 21.35 -15.22
N HIS A 796 -9.63 20.34 -16.08
CA HIS A 796 -9.08 19.05 -15.70
C HIS A 796 -7.85 18.80 -16.56
N ALA A 797 -6.67 18.82 -15.94
CA ALA A 797 -5.42 18.62 -16.64
C ALA A 797 -4.52 17.69 -15.85
N SER A 798 -3.81 16.80 -16.56
CA SER A 798 -2.85 15.90 -15.94
C SER A 798 -1.60 15.76 -16.79
N SER A 799 -0.49 15.49 -16.11
CA SER A 799 0.83 15.30 -16.70
C SER A 799 1.53 14.17 -15.95
N ARG A 800 1.71 13.03 -16.60
CA ARG A 800 2.54 11.94 -16.09
C ARG A 800 3.86 11.89 -16.85
N GLY A 801 4.97 12.09 -16.14
CA GLY A 801 6.30 11.92 -16.71
C GLY A 801 6.57 10.46 -17.13
N PRO A 802 7.42 10.22 -18.15
CA PRO A 802 7.71 8.89 -18.68
C PRO A 802 8.39 7.93 -17.68
N ASP A 803 9.07 8.49 -16.68
CA ASP A 803 9.83 7.73 -15.68
C ASP A 803 9.06 7.55 -14.37
N VAL A 804 7.83 8.07 -14.30
CA VAL A 804 6.91 7.77 -13.20
C VAL A 804 6.67 6.26 -13.17
N ARG A 805 6.90 5.67 -12.00
CA ARG A 805 6.51 4.29 -11.69
C ARG A 805 5.60 4.33 -10.47
N LEU A 806 4.31 4.11 -10.70
CA LEU A 806 3.37 3.93 -9.60
C LEU A 806 3.57 2.54 -9.00
N MET A 807 3.27 2.42 -7.71
CA MET A 807 3.38 1.14 -7.02
C MET A 807 2.43 0.11 -7.66
N GLY A 808 2.92 -1.08 -8.01
CA GLY A 808 2.08 -2.13 -8.62
C GLY A 808 1.71 -1.98 -10.10
N GLU A 809 2.22 -0.96 -10.81
CA GLU A 809 2.09 -0.88 -12.27
C GLU A 809 2.66 -2.14 -12.96
N SER A 810 3.77 -2.68 -12.45
CA SER A 810 4.43 -3.89 -12.95
C SER A 810 3.64 -5.19 -12.73
N ILE A 811 2.62 -5.17 -11.88
CA ILE A 811 1.67 -6.29 -11.70
C ILE A 811 0.25 -5.95 -12.17
N ALA A 812 0.09 -4.90 -13.00
CA ALA A 812 -1.18 -4.44 -13.56
C ALA A 812 -2.25 -4.09 -12.52
N TRP A 813 -1.83 -3.55 -11.37
CA TRP A 813 -2.72 -3.08 -10.32
C TRP A 813 -2.69 -1.55 -10.21
N ASP A 814 -3.86 -0.96 -10.07
CA ASP A 814 -4.04 0.49 -10.10
C ASP A 814 -4.21 1.05 -8.67
N VAL A 815 -3.14 1.64 -8.14
CA VAL A 815 -3.16 2.32 -6.82
C VAL A 815 -4.05 3.57 -6.83
N ASP A 816 -4.32 4.17 -8.00
CA ASP A 816 -5.18 5.35 -8.06
C ASP A 816 -6.56 5.04 -7.45
N ARG A 817 -7.03 3.79 -7.49
CA ARG A 817 -8.27 3.38 -6.82
C ARG A 817 -8.21 3.31 -5.30
N LEU A 818 -7.04 3.11 -4.69
CA LEU A 818 -6.90 3.15 -3.22
C LEU A 818 -6.85 4.59 -2.70
N VAL A 819 -6.30 5.50 -3.50
CA VAL A 819 -6.09 6.90 -3.13
C VAL A 819 -7.28 7.78 -3.54
N MET A 820 -8.03 7.42 -4.60
CA MET A 820 -9.19 8.17 -5.10
C MET A 820 -10.55 7.65 -4.58
N LEU A 821 -10.56 6.70 -3.62
CA LEU A 821 -11.77 6.31 -2.88
C LEU A 821 -12.01 7.16 -1.61
N GLU A 822 -11.23 8.23 -1.41
CA GLU A 822 -11.36 9.21 -0.32
C GLU A 822 -12.11 10.49 -0.70
#